data_AF-A0A194V1I7-F1
#
_entry.id   AF-A0A194V1I7-F1
#
_cell.length_a   1.000
_cell.length_b   1.000
_cell.length_c   1.000
_cell.angle_alpha   90.00
_cell.angle_beta   90.00
_cell.angle_gamma   90.00
#
_symmetry.space_group_name_H-M   'P 1'
#
loop_
_entity.id
_entity.type
_entity.pdbx_description
1 polymer ?
#
loop_
_entity_poly.entity_id
_entity_poly.type
_entity_poly.pdbx_seq_one_letter_code
_entity_poly.pdbx_strand_id
1 'polypeptide(L)'
;MSGYGMYYRPALKNSVDVQLQTAFNEGLWPNVVRLAAQRFKAKKDPYYEAIKVCAESQMDTVGEKSAVVFAVDALVRDKTAVPDFDSLELYEWSLKETGAPLDYSQTIGALRARWAKANATSPHVVECLRACVLAWDLVNAQQIAATLDKGQPGKNDGKHMFWSITLTYLLSISPQCPERMDVMFGKLARMQLEKAANISASATNGKSQTGRGLREEEEINLYYRVGGKDAFVKSMSAESDPVGVLEQYKQGRKHLLRESLEAFEKVEDWDNIYSLCLQALSKEDEDGKPSFLAFDMRIWKLFVKAASLKADVEAAFTEAQEVLQKFVSVQATAAPMYKKNIGLAILELTFKSPPSLLPPTLDAGRPSYRVIQLYLFIQQNLLQRSTFDDIKEYMAELTFDEAKSFIENFSKTTSGKNSDEQKQIVARVLEIKSRYFLTTCPYTQEYVAVTAEAEEPQLKCKFCSATAPRTCHACLEGITSTALTAYQDLDKTPEKLKGLDKDPRVDLALVAATALLKLSGLRQRPSPATLSPLNNIEVSRLLQAIVILGSQISKTPNEIPIRLLLVQLYRLLGCASLAHQTWAPMDVKRTIQDSLSPLFFDRISSISPGLFQQGRSPLTEPLRSYYAGCLRDQSPVKIWDAFTAGSYTSILDMAEYSDRLRRSCTLIMTVIEERRATRAYGGRLDGGIEQSPLLGHITDDTSFVTAIDHGSFPNLESSYTAPLYDIIKFGPELSSERCRLALLSEQFLDAVTYKAPKDYKPTKANEAAAKDKAYLIETYSRLNETIATLLLNPSSTASKLTSPEHRYYTTINFLSGLLRTALETSKSDPAPTSSLSTTTTGIQACLDALRRDFVSTPPQISPLPAGDVFYSLANPHTLSVFRDTALAIKYSTSFIISFNNEQQARDRSGKLNLHKEVLSVAMGLDDVATKALVEIKGRVKELKEALGLGGWLDRMADWTFKEGDGLSELVREVVGEAEVEEWGSTVVESWREGVKGLGLVKME
;
A
#
# COMPACT_ATOMS: atom_id res chain seq x y z
N MET A 1 -24.81 16.72 -2.49
CA MET A 1 -25.93 16.27 -3.33
C MET A 1 -25.89 14.75 -3.41
N SER A 2 -26.98 14.13 -2.98
CA SER A 2 -27.16 12.72 -2.69
C SER A 2 -27.29 11.87 -3.96
N GLY A 3 -26.24 11.11 -4.26
CA GLY A 3 -26.33 9.87 -5.02
C GLY A 3 -25.57 8.81 -4.23
N TYR A 4 -25.86 7.53 -4.47
CA TYR A 4 -25.25 6.34 -3.84
C TYR A 4 -26.03 5.75 -2.65
N GLY A 5 -26.83 4.72 -2.97
CA GLY A 5 -27.48 3.80 -2.03
C GLY A 5 -29.00 3.72 -2.17
N MET A 6 -29.52 3.19 -3.28
CA MET A 6 -30.93 2.81 -3.36
C MET A 6 -31.19 1.61 -2.44
N TYR A 7 -31.71 1.83 -1.24
CA TYR A 7 -32.46 0.80 -0.52
C TYR A 7 -33.81 1.38 -0.15
N TYR A 8 -34.68 1.46 -1.16
CA TYR A 8 -36.07 1.86 -0.97
C TYR A 8 -36.85 0.68 -0.38
N ARG A 9 -37.77 0.98 0.55
CA ARG A 9 -38.78 0.01 0.98
C ARG A 9 -39.44 -0.60 -0.26
N PRO A 10 -39.49 -1.94 -0.41
CA PRO A 10 -40.06 -2.57 -1.59
C PRO A 10 -41.54 -2.19 -1.74
N ALA A 11 -41.97 -1.94 -2.98
CA ALA A 11 -43.38 -1.67 -3.25
C ALA A 11 -44.20 -2.97 -3.17
N LEU A 12 -45.38 -2.91 -2.56
CA LEU A 12 -46.31 -4.04 -2.61
C LEU A 12 -46.90 -4.16 -4.02
N LYS A 13 -47.27 -5.38 -4.44
CA LYS A 13 -47.96 -5.61 -5.71
C LYS A 13 -49.17 -4.69 -5.88
N ASN A 14 -49.43 -4.27 -7.11
CA ASN A 14 -50.62 -3.50 -7.49
C ASN A 14 -51.95 -4.22 -7.17
N SER A 15 -51.91 -5.54 -6.99
CA SER A 15 -53.07 -6.37 -6.61
C SER A 15 -53.41 -6.32 -5.12
N VAL A 16 -52.56 -5.69 -4.30
CA VAL A 16 -52.83 -5.46 -2.88
C VAL A 16 -53.78 -4.28 -2.73
N ASP A 17 -54.74 -4.37 -1.81
CA ASP A 17 -55.70 -3.31 -1.60
C ASP A 17 -55.06 -2.05 -1.00
N VAL A 18 -55.63 -0.89 -1.35
CA VAL A 18 -55.13 0.44 -0.96
C VAL A 18 -54.93 0.58 0.55
N GLN A 19 -55.79 -0.06 1.37
CA GLN A 19 -55.68 0.00 2.83
C GLN A 19 -54.38 -0.63 3.33
N LEU A 20 -54.03 -1.82 2.84
CA LEU A 20 -52.78 -2.49 3.22
C LEU A 20 -51.56 -1.78 2.60
N GLN A 21 -51.64 -1.31 1.36
CA GLN A 21 -50.56 -0.53 0.74
C GLN A 21 -50.26 0.77 1.51
N THR A 22 -51.30 1.50 1.93
CA THR A 22 -51.15 2.75 2.68
C THR A 22 -50.50 2.48 4.04
N ALA A 23 -51.00 1.50 4.79
CA ALA A 23 -50.42 1.12 6.09
C ALA A 23 -48.96 0.68 5.97
N PHE A 24 -48.60 -0.03 4.90
CA PHE A 24 -47.23 -0.46 4.63
C PHE A 24 -46.32 0.72 4.26
N ASN A 25 -46.79 1.66 3.46
CA ASN A 25 -46.01 2.86 3.09
C ASN A 25 -45.85 3.85 4.25
N GLU A 26 -46.82 3.92 5.16
CA GLU A 26 -46.76 4.75 6.37
C GLU A 26 -45.95 4.12 7.51
N GLY A 27 -45.55 2.85 7.39
CA GLY A 27 -44.78 2.14 8.43
C GLY A 27 -45.61 1.76 9.66
N LEU A 28 -46.92 1.60 9.51
CA LEU A 28 -47.83 1.18 10.59
C LEU A 28 -47.78 -0.34 10.78
N TRP A 29 -46.63 -0.87 11.18
CA TRP A 29 -46.33 -2.31 11.19
C TRP A 29 -47.36 -3.20 11.92
N PRO A 30 -47.89 -2.83 13.11
CA PRO A 30 -48.93 -3.63 13.75
C PRO A 30 -50.21 -3.76 12.91
N ASN A 31 -50.59 -2.69 12.19
CA ASN A 31 -51.74 -2.70 11.29
C ASN A 31 -51.48 -3.56 10.07
N VAL A 32 -50.26 -3.50 9.52
CA VAL A 32 -49.83 -4.35 8.39
C VAL A 32 -49.90 -5.83 8.78
N VAL A 33 -49.35 -6.23 9.92
CA VAL A 33 -49.38 -7.61 10.41
C VAL A 33 -50.82 -8.13 10.49
N ARG A 34 -51.73 -7.35 11.10
CA ARG A 34 -53.14 -7.71 11.25
C ARG A 34 -53.85 -7.85 9.89
N LEU A 35 -53.70 -6.85 9.02
CA LEU A 35 -54.34 -6.83 7.71
C LEU A 35 -53.80 -7.96 6.82
N ALA A 36 -52.49 -8.15 6.77
CA ALA A 36 -51.84 -9.20 6.00
C ALA A 36 -52.28 -10.61 6.48
N ALA A 37 -52.34 -10.85 7.79
CA ALA A 37 -52.86 -12.11 8.34
C ALA A 37 -54.34 -12.36 7.97
N GLN A 38 -55.18 -11.31 8.01
CA GLN A 38 -56.58 -11.41 7.59
C GLN A 38 -56.70 -11.75 6.10
N ARG A 39 -55.90 -11.12 5.25
CA ARG A 39 -55.87 -11.39 3.79
C ARG A 39 -55.34 -12.79 3.49
N PHE A 40 -54.30 -13.24 4.18
CA PHE A 40 -53.78 -14.61 4.07
C PHE A 40 -54.86 -15.64 4.42
N LYS A 41 -55.59 -15.44 5.53
CA LYS A 41 -56.69 -16.33 5.92
C LYS A 41 -57.79 -16.40 4.87
N ALA A 42 -58.12 -15.28 4.23
CA ALA A 42 -59.18 -15.19 3.23
C ALA A 42 -58.79 -15.74 1.85
N LYS A 43 -57.60 -15.38 1.35
CA LYS A 43 -57.15 -15.68 -0.02
C LYS A 43 -56.25 -16.89 -0.12
N LYS A 44 -55.64 -17.33 1.00
CA LYS A 44 -54.62 -18.40 1.05
C LYS A 44 -53.44 -18.18 0.10
N ASP A 45 -53.16 -16.92 -0.21
CA ASP A 45 -52.06 -16.50 -1.08
C ASP A 45 -50.79 -16.25 -0.23
N PRO A 46 -49.71 -17.04 -0.41
CA PRO A 46 -48.47 -16.93 0.35
C PRO A 46 -47.84 -15.53 0.35
N TYR A 47 -48.13 -14.70 -0.65
CA TYR A 47 -47.61 -13.32 -0.69
C TYR A 47 -48.03 -12.48 0.52
N TYR A 48 -49.25 -12.67 1.03
CA TYR A 48 -49.69 -11.96 2.24
C TYR A 48 -49.00 -12.48 3.52
N GLU A 49 -48.53 -13.72 3.52
CA GLU A 49 -47.68 -14.23 4.60
C GLU A 49 -46.29 -13.59 4.55
N ALA A 50 -45.72 -13.40 3.36
CA ALA A 50 -44.47 -12.66 3.19
C ALA A 50 -44.59 -11.20 3.68
N ILE A 51 -45.68 -10.49 3.35
CA ILE A 51 -45.95 -9.13 3.87
C ILE A 51 -46.04 -9.12 5.39
N LYS A 52 -46.72 -10.11 5.97
CA LYS A 52 -46.86 -10.24 7.43
C LYS A 52 -45.50 -10.40 8.11
N VAL A 53 -44.70 -11.37 7.64
CA VAL A 53 -43.35 -11.65 8.18
C VAL A 53 -42.43 -10.44 8.01
N CYS A 54 -42.54 -9.74 6.89
CA CYS A 54 -41.83 -8.50 6.65
C CYS A 54 -42.19 -7.41 7.65
N ALA A 55 -43.47 -7.24 7.97
CA ALA A 55 -43.89 -6.28 8.98
C ALA A 55 -43.49 -6.70 10.41
N GLU A 56 -43.52 -8.00 10.72
CA GLU A 56 -43.03 -8.54 12.00
C GLU A 56 -41.53 -8.25 12.20
N SER A 57 -40.72 -8.26 11.12
CA SER A 57 -39.29 -7.96 11.23
C SER A 57 -38.99 -6.50 11.64
N GLN A 58 -39.97 -5.61 11.48
CA GLN A 58 -39.88 -4.19 11.82
C GLN A 58 -40.42 -3.87 13.22
N MET A 59 -40.92 -4.88 13.94
CA MET A 59 -41.42 -4.74 15.32
C MET A 59 -40.28 -4.78 16.33
N ASP A 60 -40.51 -4.31 17.56
CA ASP A 60 -39.43 -4.16 18.55
C ASP A 60 -38.99 -5.46 19.23
N THR A 61 -39.82 -6.52 19.23
CA THR A 61 -39.51 -7.75 19.97
C THR A 61 -38.58 -8.68 19.19
N VAL A 62 -37.63 -9.31 19.89
CA VAL A 62 -36.64 -10.21 19.27
C VAL A 62 -37.29 -11.40 18.55
N GLY A 63 -38.41 -11.92 19.07
CA GLY A 63 -39.15 -13.02 18.45
C GLY A 63 -39.77 -12.63 17.12
N GLU A 64 -40.36 -11.44 17.03
CA GLU A 64 -40.95 -10.91 15.80
C GLU A 64 -39.85 -10.53 14.79
N LYS A 65 -38.77 -9.89 15.26
CA LYS A 65 -37.58 -9.60 14.42
C LYS A 65 -36.99 -10.86 13.81
N SER A 66 -36.95 -11.96 14.55
CA SER A 66 -36.35 -13.21 14.08
C SER A 66 -37.28 -14.03 13.17
N ALA A 67 -38.57 -13.69 13.05
CA ALA A 67 -39.54 -14.46 12.28
C ALA A 67 -39.15 -14.63 10.80
N VAL A 68 -38.56 -13.60 10.20
CA VAL A 68 -38.05 -13.65 8.83
C VAL A 68 -36.93 -14.66 8.64
N VAL A 69 -36.04 -14.82 9.63
CA VAL A 69 -34.94 -15.79 9.57
C VAL A 69 -35.50 -17.21 9.46
N PHE A 70 -36.49 -17.54 10.31
CA PHE A 70 -37.14 -18.85 10.28
C PHE A 70 -37.95 -19.09 9.00
N ALA A 71 -38.63 -18.06 8.49
CA ALA A 71 -39.39 -18.16 7.25
C ALA A 71 -38.47 -18.46 6.05
N VAL A 72 -37.35 -17.74 5.94
CA VAL A 72 -36.37 -17.97 4.87
C VAL A 72 -35.72 -19.35 4.99
N ASP A 73 -35.33 -19.75 6.20
CA ASP A 73 -34.75 -21.07 6.45
C ASP A 73 -35.73 -22.22 6.11
N ALA A 74 -37.02 -22.04 6.42
CA ALA A 74 -38.07 -22.98 6.01
C ALA A 74 -38.20 -23.09 4.48
N LEU A 75 -38.21 -21.96 3.76
CA LEU A 75 -38.26 -21.94 2.29
C LEU A 75 -37.02 -22.58 1.66
N VAL A 76 -35.84 -22.36 2.25
CA VAL A 76 -34.59 -22.99 1.79
C VAL A 76 -34.69 -24.50 1.93
N ARG A 77 -35.19 -25.01 3.07
CA ARG A 77 -35.38 -26.43 3.36
C ARG A 77 -36.44 -27.13 2.52
N ASP A 78 -37.50 -26.44 2.14
CA ASP A 78 -38.59 -26.98 1.30
C ASP A 78 -38.12 -27.33 -0.13
N LYS A 79 -36.97 -26.80 -0.56
CA LYS A 79 -36.36 -27.04 -1.89
C LYS A 79 -37.23 -26.63 -3.09
N THR A 80 -38.41 -26.07 -2.87
CA THR A 80 -39.28 -25.49 -3.90
C THR A 80 -38.83 -24.09 -4.28
N ALA A 81 -39.29 -23.60 -5.43
CA ALA A 81 -39.11 -22.21 -5.82
C ALA A 81 -40.18 -21.35 -5.14
N VAL A 82 -39.80 -20.16 -4.68
CA VAL A 82 -40.75 -19.19 -4.14
C VAL A 82 -41.77 -18.84 -5.23
N PRO A 83 -43.08 -18.78 -4.94
CA PRO A 83 -44.10 -18.59 -5.98
C PRO A 83 -43.98 -17.28 -6.76
N ASP A 84 -43.46 -16.22 -6.13
CA ASP A 84 -43.46 -14.88 -6.69
C ASP A 84 -42.18 -14.10 -6.35
N PHE A 85 -41.78 -13.22 -7.28
CA PHE A 85 -40.57 -12.41 -7.16
C PHE A 85 -40.66 -11.37 -6.04
N ASP A 86 -41.80 -10.70 -5.89
CA ASP A 86 -41.97 -9.65 -4.88
C ASP A 86 -41.85 -10.19 -3.44
N SER A 87 -42.25 -11.43 -3.17
CA SER A 87 -41.98 -12.12 -1.89
C SER A 87 -40.48 -12.17 -1.59
N LEU A 88 -39.62 -12.42 -2.59
CA LEU A 88 -38.17 -12.46 -2.41
C LEU A 88 -37.62 -11.08 -2.03
N GLU A 89 -38.11 -10.02 -2.68
CA GLU A 89 -37.74 -8.63 -2.34
C GLU A 89 -38.14 -8.27 -0.90
N LEU A 90 -39.34 -8.68 -0.47
CA LEU A 90 -39.81 -8.49 0.90
C LEU A 90 -38.91 -9.22 1.90
N TYR A 91 -38.57 -10.49 1.66
CA TYR A 91 -37.71 -11.27 2.56
C TYR A 91 -36.29 -10.71 2.64
N GLU A 92 -35.68 -10.34 1.50
CA GLU A 92 -34.34 -9.77 1.49
C GLU A 92 -34.27 -8.42 2.22
N TRP A 93 -35.24 -7.53 1.95
CA TRP A 93 -35.33 -6.25 2.66
C TRP A 93 -35.48 -6.46 4.17
N SER A 94 -36.31 -7.44 4.56
CA SER A 94 -36.58 -7.75 5.95
C SER A 94 -35.38 -8.33 6.70
N LEU A 95 -34.49 -9.08 6.02
CA LEU A 95 -33.28 -9.64 6.63
C LEU A 95 -32.19 -8.62 6.90
N LYS A 96 -32.13 -7.51 6.14
CA LYS A 96 -31.10 -6.48 6.33
C LYS A 96 -31.28 -5.72 7.66
N GLU A 97 -32.53 -5.49 8.07
CA GLU A 97 -32.87 -4.77 9.31
C GLU A 97 -32.70 -5.61 10.58
N THR A 98 -32.70 -6.94 10.47
CA THR A 98 -32.57 -7.82 11.65
C THR A 98 -31.13 -8.00 12.11
N GLY A 99 -30.15 -7.64 11.28
CA GLY A 99 -28.72 -7.78 11.59
C GLY A 99 -28.26 -9.23 11.79
N ALA A 100 -29.07 -10.22 11.39
CA ALA A 100 -28.73 -11.62 11.53
C ALA A 100 -27.61 -12.01 10.54
N PRO A 101 -26.50 -12.63 10.99
CA PRO A 101 -25.41 -13.06 10.12
C PRO A 101 -25.82 -14.33 9.36
N LEU A 102 -26.58 -14.15 8.28
CA LEU A 102 -26.96 -15.24 7.39
C LEU A 102 -26.03 -15.28 6.18
N ASP A 103 -25.63 -16.50 5.79
CA ASP A 103 -24.94 -16.71 4.53
C ASP A 103 -25.94 -16.46 3.38
N TYR A 104 -25.76 -15.34 2.69
CA TYR A 104 -26.61 -14.94 1.58
C TYR A 104 -26.65 -16.02 0.48
N SER A 105 -25.51 -16.68 0.20
CA SER A 105 -25.40 -17.69 -0.85
C SER A 105 -26.22 -18.95 -0.54
N GLN A 106 -26.35 -19.30 0.74
CA GLN A 106 -27.13 -20.46 1.18
C GLN A 106 -28.61 -20.13 1.44
N THR A 107 -28.96 -18.84 1.53
CA THR A 107 -30.30 -18.37 1.87
C THR A 107 -30.98 -17.67 0.70
N ILE A 108 -30.99 -16.33 0.67
CA ILE A 108 -31.68 -15.52 -0.35
C ILE A 108 -31.13 -15.81 -1.75
N GLY A 109 -29.81 -15.93 -1.90
CA GLY A 109 -29.16 -16.27 -3.17
C GLY A 109 -29.68 -17.59 -3.74
N ALA A 110 -29.78 -18.63 -2.91
CA ALA A 110 -30.31 -19.92 -3.30
C ALA A 110 -31.79 -19.85 -3.73
N LEU A 111 -32.61 -19.06 -3.02
CA LEU A 111 -34.02 -18.85 -3.38
C LEU A 111 -34.15 -18.09 -4.72
N ARG A 112 -33.32 -17.06 -4.94
CA ARG A 112 -33.26 -16.32 -6.23
C ARG A 112 -32.83 -17.22 -7.38
N ALA A 113 -31.84 -18.08 -7.20
CA ALA A 113 -31.41 -19.04 -8.23
C ALA A 113 -32.52 -20.04 -8.60
N ARG A 114 -33.22 -20.60 -7.59
CA ARG A 114 -34.36 -21.50 -7.83
C ARG A 114 -35.50 -20.79 -8.56
N TRP A 115 -35.83 -19.58 -8.14
CA TRP A 115 -36.85 -18.76 -8.78
C TRP A 115 -36.52 -18.46 -10.24
N ALA A 116 -35.28 -18.04 -10.51
CA ALA A 116 -34.80 -17.77 -11.87
C ALA A 116 -34.87 -19.02 -12.75
N LYS A 117 -34.51 -20.19 -12.22
CA LYS A 117 -34.61 -21.48 -12.93
C LYS A 117 -36.04 -21.85 -13.27
N ALA A 118 -36.99 -21.63 -12.35
CA ALA A 118 -38.41 -21.88 -12.59
C ALA A 118 -39.03 -20.89 -13.58
N ASN A 119 -38.48 -19.67 -13.68
CA ASN A 119 -39.03 -18.56 -14.45
C ASN A 119 -38.05 -18.01 -15.49
N ALA A 120 -37.31 -18.87 -16.19
CA ALA A 120 -36.15 -18.49 -17.01
C ALA A 120 -36.42 -17.43 -18.12
N THR A 121 -37.67 -17.31 -18.58
CA THR A 121 -38.07 -16.34 -19.61
C THR A 121 -38.51 -14.98 -19.03
N SER A 122 -38.64 -14.86 -17.71
CA SER A 122 -39.08 -13.64 -17.04
C SER A 122 -38.02 -12.54 -17.09
N PRO A 123 -38.42 -11.25 -17.25
CA PRO A 123 -37.48 -10.13 -17.17
C PRO A 123 -36.83 -9.99 -15.79
N HIS A 124 -37.49 -10.43 -14.71
CA HIS A 124 -36.96 -10.32 -13.35
C HIS A 124 -35.77 -11.25 -13.06
N VAL A 125 -35.42 -12.17 -13.97
CA VAL A 125 -34.19 -12.98 -13.84
C VAL A 125 -32.94 -12.08 -13.79
N VAL A 126 -32.95 -10.96 -14.52
CA VAL A 126 -31.85 -9.98 -14.49
C VAL A 126 -31.76 -9.30 -13.12
N GLU A 127 -32.89 -9.00 -12.47
CA GLU A 127 -32.90 -8.44 -11.11
C GLU A 127 -32.41 -9.47 -10.08
N CYS A 128 -32.78 -10.75 -10.22
CA CYS A 128 -32.19 -11.82 -9.42
C CYS A 128 -30.67 -11.91 -9.59
N LEU A 129 -30.17 -11.83 -10.83
CA LEU A 129 -28.74 -11.82 -11.10
C LEU A 129 -28.06 -10.61 -10.45
N ARG A 130 -28.63 -9.42 -10.64
CA ARG A 130 -28.14 -8.16 -10.08
C ARG A 130 -28.03 -8.24 -8.55
N ALA A 131 -29.07 -8.72 -7.87
CA ALA A 131 -29.08 -8.86 -6.43
C ALA A 131 -27.95 -9.80 -5.95
N CYS A 132 -27.78 -10.97 -6.58
CA CYS A 132 -26.68 -11.88 -6.26
C CYS A 132 -25.30 -11.27 -6.55
N VAL A 133 -25.11 -10.55 -7.67
CA VAL A 133 -23.86 -9.86 -7.98
C VAL A 133 -23.54 -8.77 -6.96
N LEU A 134 -24.53 -7.97 -6.55
CA LEU A 134 -24.36 -6.90 -5.56
C LEU A 134 -24.09 -7.45 -4.15
N ALA A 135 -24.65 -8.62 -3.83
CA ALA A 135 -24.32 -9.38 -2.63
C ALA A 135 -23.01 -10.18 -2.74
N TRP A 136 -22.30 -10.09 -3.88
CA TRP A 136 -21.08 -10.85 -4.19
C TRP A 136 -21.21 -12.37 -4.06
N ASP A 137 -22.40 -12.90 -4.33
CA ASP A 137 -22.72 -14.33 -4.35
C ASP A 137 -22.46 -14.91 -5.74
N LEU A 138 -21.20 -15.29 -5.99
CA LEU A 138 -20.75 -15.78 -7.29
C LEU A 138 -21.35 -17.15 -7.61
N VAL A 139 -21.64 -17.97 -6.60
CA VAL A 139 -22.21 -19.31 -6.76
C VAL A 139 -23.59 -19.24 -7.42
N ASN A 140 -24.51 -18.46 -6.84
CA ASN A 140 -25.85 -18.35 -7.42
C ASN A 140 -25.87 -17.40 -8.61
N ALA A 141 -25.04 -16.34 -8.64
CA ALA A 141 -24.95 -15.46 -9.81
C ALA A 141 -24.54 -16.25 -11.07
N GLN A 142 -23.58 -17.18 -10.97
CA GLN A 142 -23.18 -18.04 -12.08
C GLN A 142 -24.35 -18.91 -12.58
N GLN A 143 -25.10 -19.53 -11.66
CA GLN A 143 -26.26 -20.37 -12.02
C GLN A 143 -27.37 -19.57 -12.69
N ILE A 144 -27.65 -18.37 -12.18
CA ILE A 144 -28.66 -17.46 -12.74
C ILE A 144 -28.22 -16.99 -14.13
N ALA A 145 -26.95 -16.60 -14.29
CA ALA A 145 -26.42 -16.18 -15.59
C ALA A 145 -26.46 -17.30 -16.63
N ALA A 146 -26.12 -18.53 -16.25
CA ALA A 146 -26.24 -19.70 -17.13
C ALA A 146 -27.70 -20.02 -17.51
N THR A 147 -28.64 -19.80 -16.57
CA THR A 147 -30.08 -19.93 -16.82
C THR A 147 -30.56 -18.86 -17.79
N LEU A 148 -30.11 -17.61 -17.61
CA LEU A 148 -30.45 -16.48 -18.45
C LEU A 148 -29.96 -16.67 -19.88
N ASP A 149 -28.71 -17.12 -20.07
CA ASP A 149 -28.16 -17.43 -21.40
C ASP A 149 -28.95 -18.52 -22.14
N LYS A 150 -29.37 -19.59 -21.43
CA LYS A 150 -30.15 -20.69 -22.00
C LYS A 150 -31.61 -20.33 -22.25
N GLY A 151 -32.24 -19.62 -21.33
CA GLY A 151 -33.66 -19.27 -21.38
C GLY A 151 -33.97 -18.12 -22.33
N GLN A 152 -32.98 -17.27 -22.62
CA GLN A 152 -33.12 -16.08 -23.46
C GLN A 152 -31.96 -15.93 -24.46
N PRO A 153 -31.72 -16.94 -25.32
CA PRO A 153 -30.57 -16.95 -26.21
C PRO A 153 -30.67 -15.80 -27.23
N GLY A 154 -29.58 -15.04 -27.41
CA GLY A 154 -29.50 -13.96 -28.39
C GLY A 154 -30.22 -12.66 -28.02
N LYS A 155 -30.89 -12.58 -26.86
CA LYS A 155 -31.36 -11.30 -26.30
C LYS A 155 -30.18 -10.48 -25.75
N ASN A 156 -30.38 -9.18 -25.59
CA ASN A 156 -29.38 -8.24 -25.07
C ASN A 156 -28.06 -8.34 -25.86
N ASP A 157 -28.18 -8.43 -27.19
CA ASP A 157 -27.07 -8.53 -28.16
C ASP A 157 -26.05 -9.66 -27.90
N GLY A 158 -26.43 -10.70 -27.14
CA GLY A 158 -25.54 -11.81 -26.79
C GLY A 158 -24.77 -11.62 -25.48
N LYS A 159 -24.92 -10.47 -24.80
CA LYS A 159 -24.22 -10.15 -23.53
C LYS A 159 -24.46 -11.17 -22.43
N HIS A 160 -25.64 -11.81 -22.37
CA HIS A 160 -25.95 -12.82 -21.36
C HIS A 160 -24.98 -14.01 -21.38
N MET A 161 -24.49 -14.39 -22.57
CA MET A 161 -23.46 -15.42 -22.71
C MET A 161 -22.16 -14.98 -22.01
N PHE A 162 -21.72 -13.75 -22.28
CA PHE A 162 -20.50 -13.22 -21.69
C PHE A 162 -20.64 -12.97 -20.19
N TRP A 163 -21.81 -12.54 -19.69
CA TRP A 163 -22.09 -12.51 -18.25
C TRP A 163 -21.90 -13.89 -17.61
N SER A 164 -22.43 -14.93 -18.25
CA SER A 164 -22.27 -16.32 -17.79
C SER A 164 -20.81 -16.77 -17.81
N ILE A 165 -20.06 -16.47 -18.88
CA ILE A 165 -18.63 -16.80 -19.00
C ILE A 165 -17.83 -16.06 -17.91
N THR A 166 -18.00 -14.75 -17.77
CA THR A 166 -17.29 -13.92 -16.79
C THR A 166 -17.56 -14.37 -15.37
N LEU A 167 -18.83 -14.65 -15.01
CA LEU A 167 -19.16 -15.16 -13.68
C LEU A 167 -18.66 -16.58 -13.44
N THR A 168 -18.63 -17.43 -14.47
CA THR A 168 -18.05 -18.78 -14.37
C THR A 168 -16.54 -18.68 -14.12
N TYR A 169 -15.85 -17.77 -14.79
CA TYR A 169 -14.43 -17.53 -14.57
C TYR A 169 -14.15 -16.91 -13.18
N LEU A 170 -14.89 -15.86 -12.79
CA LEU A 170 -14.78 -15.25 -11.46
C LEU A 170 -15.01 -16.28 -10.34
N LEU A 171 -16.02 -17.13 -10.47
CA LEU A 171 -16.26 -18.21 -9.51
C LEU A 171 -15.06 -19.17 -9.47
N SER A 172 -14.48 -19.52 -10.62
CA SER A 172 -13.34 -20.45 -10.68
C SER A 172 -12.09 -19.99 -9.95
N ILE A 173 -11.90 -18.68 -9.78
CA ILE A 173 -10.76 -18.08 -9.06
C ILE A 173 -11.14 -17.55 -7.68
N SER A 174 -12.40 -17.74 -7.27
CA SER A 174 -12.92 -17.27 -5.99
C SER A 174 -12.83 -18.35 -4.90
N PRO A 175 -12.62 -17.98 -3.63
CA PRO A 175 -12.78 -18.90 -2.49
C PRO A 175 -14.19 -19.50 -2.38
N GLN A 176 -15.21 -18.90 -3.02
CA GLN A 176 -16.57 -19.43 -3.07
C GLN A 176 -16.71 -20.63 -4.01
N CYS A 177 -15.69 -20.95 -4.80
CA CYS A 177 -15.73 -22.10 -5.70
C CYS A 177 -15.92 -23.38 -4.88
N PRO A 178 -16.90 -24.24 -5.22
CA PRO A 178 -17.00 -25.56 -4.61
C PRO A 178 -15.69 -26.34 -4.75
N GLU A 179 -15.36 -27.13 -3.72
CA GLU A 179 -14.11 -27.89 -3.68
C GLU A 179 -13.87 -28.69 -4.97
N ARG A 180 -12.67 -28.57 -5.53
CA ARG A 180 -12.22 -29.28 -6.75
C ARG A 180 -12.96 -28.93 -8.05
N MET A 181 -13.77 -27.86 -8.06
CA MET A 181 -14.51 -27.40 -9.25
C MET A 181 -13.87 -26.21 -9.96
N ASP A 182 -12.85 -25.60 -9.37
CA ASP A 182 -12.08 -24.46 -9.87
C ASP A 182 -11.51 -24.73 -11.28
N VAL A 183 -10.82 -25.87 -11.44
CA VAL A 183 -10.24 -26.28 -12.73
C VAL A 183 -11.33 -26.50 -13.78
N MET A 184 -12.47 -27.08 -13.39
CA MET A 184 -13.58 -27.36 -14.29
C MET A 184 -14.25 -26.08 -14.78
N PHE A 185 -14.58 -25.16 -13.88
CA PHE A 185 -15.18 -23.88 -14.25
C PHE A 185 -14.22 -23.01 -15.06
N GLY A 186 -12.94 -22.97 -14.69
CA GLY A 186 -11.92 -22.26 -15.47
C GLY A 186 -11.77 -22.83 -16.88
N LYS A 187 -11.77 -24.16 -17.02
CA LYS A 187 -11.74 -24.83 -18.33
C LYS A 187 -13.01 -24.57 -19.14
N LEU A 188 -14.18 -24.59 -18.51
CA LEU A 188 -15.46 -24.33 -19.16
C LEU A 188 -15.50 -22.91 -19.75
N ALA A 189 -15.12 -21.90 -18.98
CA ALA A 189 -15.07 -20.52 -19.44
C ALA A 189 -14.11 -20.36 -20.63
N ARG A 190 -12.91 -20.95 -20.56
CA ARG A 190 -11.93 -20.97 -21.67
C ARG A 190 -12.50 -21.61 -22.92
N MET A 191 -13.10 -22.80 -22.81
CA MET A 191 -13.67 -23.52 -23.96
C MET A 191 -14.83 -22.76 -24.61
N GLN A 192 -15.65 -22.07 -23.82
CA GLN A 192 -16.74 -21.24 -24.33
C GLN A 192 -16.20 -20.05 -25.14
N LEU A 193 -15.16 -19.38 -24.65
CA LEU A 193 -14.52 -18.28 -25.38
C LEU A 193 -13.76 -18.76 -26.61
N GLU A 194 -13.07 -19.90 -26.54
CA GLU A 194 -12.40 -20.50 -27.70
C GLU A 194 -13.39 -20.86 -28.81
N LYS A 195 -14.56 -21.40 -28.44
CA LYS A 195 -15.65 -21.62 -29.39
C LYS A 195 -16.14 -20.31 -30.02
N ALA A 196 -16.28 -19.25 -29.23
CA ALA A 196 -16.68 -17.93 -29.75
C ALA A 196 -15.61 -17.34 -30.69
N ALA A 197 -14.33 -17.49 -30.37
CA ALA A 197 -13.21 -17.08 -31.22
C ALA A 197 -13.24 -17.83 -32.57
N ASN A 198 -13.38 -19.15 -32.56
CA ASN A 198 -13.48 -19.96 -33.78
C ASN A 198 -14.68 -19.59 -34.67
N ILE A 199 -15.83 -19.25 -34.07
CA ILE A 199 -17.00 -18.73 -34.80
C ILE A 199 -16.68 -17.39 -35.47
N SER A 200 -15.87 -16.55 -34.83
CA SER A 200 -15.50 -15.23 -35.34
C SER A 200 -14.49 -15.33 -36.48
N ALA A 201 -13.48 -16.19 -36.33
CA ALA A 201 -12.48 -16.46 -37.35
C ALA A 201 -13.08 -17.09 -38.62
N SER A 202 -14.17 -17.86 -38.50
CA SER A 202 -14.86 -18.49 -39.64
C SER A 202 -15.90 -17.60 -40.32
N ALA A 203 -16.20 -16.41 -39.78
CA ALA A 203 -17.17 -15.49 -40.35
C ALA A 203 -16.58 -14.71 -41.54
N THR A 204 -16.80 -15.18 -42.77
CA THR A 204 -16.39 -14.50 -44.00
C THR A 204 -17.42 -13.46 -44.47
N ASN A 205 -16.92 -12.29 -44.90
CA ASN A 205 -17.57 -11.21 -45.67
C ASN A 205 -19.12 -11.16 -45.65
N GLY A 206 -19.69 -10.46 -44.67
CA GLY A 206 -21.01 -9.81 -44.82
C GLY A 206 -22.25 -10.62 -44.44
N LYS A 207 -22.14 -11.84 -43.89
CA LYS A 207 -23.28 -12.50 -43.23
C LYS A 207 -23.29 -12.19 -41.74
N SER A 208 -24.42 -11.67 -41.25
CA SER A 208 -24.73 -11.43 -39.83
C SER A 208 -24.16 -12.53 -38.95
N GLN A 209 -23.15 -12.21 -38.13
CA GLN A 209 -22.60 -13.12 -37.13
C GLN A 209 -23.74 -13.71 -36.29
N THR A 210 -23.71 -15.02 -36.05
CA THR A 210 -24.54 -15.60 -34.98
C THR A 210 -24.25 -14.86 -33.67
N GLY A 211 -25.25 -14.70 -32.79
CA GLY A 211 -25.14 -13.99 -31.49
C GLY A 211 -24.18 -14.61 -30.46
N ARG A 212 -23.22 -15.43 -30.90
CA ARG A 212 -22.34 -16.28 -30.08
C ARG A 212 -20.84 -16.13 -30.44
N GLY A 213 -20.48 -15.29 -31.42
CA GLY A 213 -19.09 -14.94 -31.73
C GLY A 213 -18.58 -13.75 -30.92
N LEU A 214 -17.29 -13.47 -30.98
CA LEU A 214 -16.63 -12.26 -30.48
C LEU A 214 -16.86 -11.12 -31.48
N ARG A 215 -17.30 -9.97 -30.99
CA ARG A 215 -17.71 -8.80 -31.78
C ARG A 215 -16.99 -7.56 -31.30
N GLU A 216 -17.09 -7.31 -30.00
CA GLU A 216 -16.58 -6.11 -29.35
C GLU A 216 -15.16 -6.31 -28.84
N GLU A 217 -14.42 -5.21 -28.70
CA GLU A 217 -13.04 -5.24 -28.18
C GLU A 217 -12.95 -5.91 -26.80
N GLU A 218 -13.91 -5.65 -25.90
CA GLU A 218 -13.93 -6.24 -24.56
C GLU A 218 -14.16 -7.76 -24.56
N GLU A 219 -14.88 -8.30 -25.55
CA GLU A 219 -15.10 -9.75 -25.68
C GLU A 219 -13.81 -10.45 -26.12
N ILE A 220 -13.05 -9.80 -27.00
CA ILE A 220 -11.73 -10.25 -27.43
C ILE A 220 -10.73 -10.14 -26.28
N ASN A 221 -10.70 -9.01 -25.57
CA ASN A 221 -9.86 -8.83 -24.38
C ASN A 221 -10.15 -9.89 -23.32
N LEU A 222 -11.42 -10.22 -23.07
CA LEU A 222 -11.82 -11.29 -22.16
C LEU A 222 -11.31 -12.66 -22.62
N TYR A 223 -11.37 -12.96 -23.93
CA TYR A 223 -10.81 -14.20 -24.50
C TYR A 223 -9.33 -14.36 -24.15
N TYR A 224 -8.51 -13.33 -24.37
CA TYR A 224 -7.09 -13.38 -24.05
C TYR A 224 -6.83 -13.42 -22.54
N ARG A 225 -7.56 -12.65 -21.74
CA ARG A 225 -7.41 -12.63 -20.27
C ARG A 225 -7.70 -13.99 -19.63
N VAL A 226 -8.72 -14.71 -20.12
CA VAL A 226 -9.13 -16.03 -19.61
C VAL A 226 -8.32 -17.17 -20.25
N GLY A 227 -8.01 -17.04 -21.55
CA GLY A 227 -7.24 -18.01 -22.34
C GLY A 227 -5.75 -18.03 -21.98
N GLY A 228 -5.18 -16.92 -21.51
CA GLY A 228 -3.80 -16.80 -21.10
C GLY A 228 -2.81 -17.06 -22.24
N LYS A 229 -1.64 -17.63 -21.91
CA LYS A 229 -0.54 -17.87 -22.85
C LYS A 229 -0.97 -18.59 -24.13
N ASP A 230 -1.79 -19.63 -24.00
CA ASP A 230 -2.19 -20.46 -25.15
C ASP A 230 -2.97 -19.67 -26.20
N ALA A 231 -3.76 -18.69 -25.78
CA ALA A 231 -4.47 -17.78 -26.70
C ALA A 231 -3.49 -16.88 -27.47
N PHE A 232 -2.49 -16.31 -26.78
CA PHE A 232 -1.48 -15.48 -27.42
C PHE A 232 -0.61 -16.27 -28.41
N VAL A 233 -0.15 -17.47 -28.04
CA VAL A 233 0.65 -18.31 -28.93
C VAL A 233 -0.14 -18.70 -30.19
N LYS A 234 -1.41 -19.09 -30.05
CA LYS A 234 -2.30 -19.39 -31.19
C LYS A 234 -2.48 -18.19 -32.13
N SER A 235 -2.55 -16.98 -31.58
CA SER A 235 -2.69 -15.76 -32.38
C SER A 235 -1.49 -15.47 -33.29
N MET A 236 -0.30 -16.00 -32.95
CA MET A 236 0.91 -15.81 -33.75
C MET A 236 1.00 -16.73 -34.97
N SER A 237 0.29 -17.86 -34.96
CA SER A 237 0.32 -18.85 -36.06
C SER A 237 -0.85 -18.73 -37.04
N ALA A 238 -1.85 -17.91 -36.72
CA ALA A 238 -3.05 -17.73 -37.55
C ALA A 238 -2.97 -16.40 -38.32
N GLU A 239 -2.41 -16.44 -39.53
CA GLU A 239 -2.41 -15.29 -40.43
C GLU A 239 -3.85 -14.86 -40.77
N SER A 240 -4.14 -13.56 -40.67
CA SER A 240 -5.44 -12.96 -41.00
C SER A 240 -6.63 -13.38 -40.12
N ASP A 241 -6.39 -13.81 -38.87
CA ASP A 241 -7.45 -14.01 -37.88
C ASP A 241 -7.98 -12.64 -37.39
N PRO A 242 -9.27 -12.30 -37.59
CA PRO A 242 -9.84 -11.04 -37.11
C PRO A 242 -9.76 -10.86 -35.59
N VAL A 243 -9.55 -11.93 -34.81
CA VAL A 243 -9.37 -11.91 -33.35
C VAL A 243 -7.88 -11.85 -32.96
N GLY A 244 -6.97 -12.02 -33.92
CA GLY A 244 -5.52 -12.04 -33.71
C GLY A 244 -4.96 -10.69 -33.22
N VAL A 245 -3.91 -10.73 -32.40
CA VAL A 245 -3.28 -9.55 -31.78
C VAL A 245 -2.90 -8.49 -32.82
N LEU A 246 -2.26 -8.90 -33.92
CA LEU A 246 -1.83 -7.98 -34.98
C LEU A 246 -2.99 -7.40 -35.78
N GLU A 247 -4.05 -8.16 -36.04
CA GLU A 247 -5.24 -7.64 -36.73
C GLU A 247 -5.99 -6.63 -35.86
N GLN A 248 -6.08 -6.88 -34.56
CA GLN A 248 -6.61 -5.90 -33.60
C GLN A 248 -5.75 -4.62 -33.57
N TYR A 249 -4.43 -4.76 -33.57
CA TYR A 249 -3.51 -3.63 -33.68
C TYR A 249 -3.65 -2.85 -35.01
N LYS A 250 -3.88 -3.55 -36.13
CA LYS A 250 -4.14 -2.91 -37.43
C LYS A 250 -5.39 -2.01 -37.37
N GLN A 251 -6.42 -2.42 -36.64
CA GLN A 251 -7.64 -1.64 -36.38
C GLN A 251 -7.45 -0.45 -35.42
N GLY A 252 -6.24 -0.22 -34.90
CA GLY A 252 -5.96 0.88 -33.96
C GLY A 252 -5.99 0.47 -32.48
N ARG A 253 -6.28 -0.81 -32.17
CA ARG A 253 -6.41 -1.30 -30.79
C ARG A 253 -5.06 -1.76 -30.25
N LYS A 254 -4.46 -0.95 -29.38
CA LYS A 254 -3.10 -1.18 -28.85
C LYS A 254 -3.07 -2.08 -27.60
N HIS A 255 -4.19 -2.24 -26.90
CA HIS A 255 -4.24 -2.91 -25.59
C HIS A 255 -3.71 -4.35 -25.66
N LEU A 256 -4.24 -5.16 -26.58
CA LEU A 256 -3.83 -6.57 -26.74
C LEU A 256 -2.36 -6.75 -27.12
N LEU A 257 -1.80 -5.82 -27.92
CA LEU A 257 -0.36 -5.83 -28.23
C LEU A 257 0.46 -5.72 -26.93
N ARG A 258 0.11 -4.81 -26.02
CA ARG A 258 0.82 -4.65 -24.75
C ARG A 258 0.68 -5.89 -23.87
N GLU A 259 -0.54 -6.39 -23.69
CA GLU A 259 -0.81 -7.60 -22.89
C GLU A 259 -0.05 -8.83 -23.42
N SER A 260 0.02 -8.99 -24.75
CA SER A 260 0.76 -10.09 -25.36
C SER A 260 2.27 -10.00 -25.13
N LEU A 261 2.85 -8.79 -25.23
CA LEU A 261 4.27 -8.56 -24.94
C LEU A 261 4.59 -8.86 -23.47
N GLU A 262 3.73 -8.44 -22.54
CA GLU A 262 3.88 -8.78 -21.11
C GLU A 262 3.76 -10.29 -20.86
N ALA A 263 2.85 -10.97 -21.54
CA ALA A 263 2.69 -12.42 -21.43
C ALA A 263 3.92 -13.17 -21.94
N PHE A 264 4.49 -12.77 -23.08
CA PHE A 264 5.71 -13.38 -23.63
C PHE A 264 6.95 -13.05 -22.79
N GLU A 265 7.07 -11.83 -22.25
CA GLU A 265 8.20 -11.45 -21.39
C GLU A 265 8.23 -12.29 -20.10
N LYS A 266 7.06 -12.55 -19.48
CA LYS A 266 6.95 -13.39 -18.28
C LYS A 266 7.46 -14.82 -18.47
N VAL A 267 7.45 -15.33 -19.70
CA VAL A 267 7.94 -16.67 -20.04
C VAL A 267 9.24 -16.64 -20.84
N GLU A 268 9.88 -15.47 -20.94
CA GLU A 268 11.15 -15.24 -21.62
C GLU A 268 11.14 -15.68 -23.11
N ASP A 269 9.99 -15.55 -23.78
CA ASP A 269 9.84 -15.87 -25.20
C ASP A 269 10.27 -14.69 -26.09
N TRP A 270 11.58 -14.48 -26.17
CA TRP A 270 12.19 -13.34 -26.84
C TRP A 270 12.01 -13.35 -28.36
N ASP A 271 11.85 -14.52 -28.98
CA ASP A 271 11.61 -14.63 -30.42
C ASP A 271 10.24 -14.05 -30.82
N ASN A 272 9.19 -14.40 -30.07
CA ASN A 272 7.86 -13.85 -30.31
C ASN A 272 7.80 -12.35 -29.97
N ILE A 273 8.50 -11.90 -28.93
CA ILE A 273 8.64 -10.46 -28.63
C ILE A 273 9.29 -9.72 -29.79
N TYR A 274 10.41 -10.23 -30.31
CA TYR A 274 11.13 -9.62 -31.43
C TYR A 274 10.22 -9.48 -32.65
N SER A 275 9.62 -10.59 -33.08
CA SER A 275 8.73 -10.65 -34.26
C SER A 275 7.54 -9.71 -34.12
N LEU A 276 6.88 -9.71 -32.95
CA LEU A 276 5.70 -8.90 -32.71
C LEU A 276 6.02 -7.39 -32.68
N CYS A 277 7.12 -7.01 -32.02
CA CYS A 277 7.60 -5.63 -32.03
C CYS A 277 7.98 -5.16 -33.44
N LEU A 278 8.73 -5.98 -34.18
CA LEU A 278 9.14 -5.69 -35.56
C LEU A 278 7.93 -5.43 -36.46
N GLN A 279 6.94 -6.32 -36.43
CA GLN A 279 5.72 -6.18 -37.24
C GLN A 279 4.89 -4.96 -36.82
N ALA A 280 4.76 -4.70 -35.51
CA ALA A 280 3.99 -3.57 -35.01
C ALA A 280 4.64 -2.21 -35.34
N LEU A 281 5.97 -2.10 -35.22
CA LEU A 281 6.74 -0.90 -35.52
C LEU A 281 6.93 -0.67 -37.03
N SER A 282 6.86 -1.72 -37.84
CA SER A 282 6.94 -1.62 -39.31
C SER A 282 5.62 -1.25 -39.98
N LYS A 283 4.53 -1.11 -39.21
CA LYS A 283 3.23 -0.66 -39.74
C LYS A 283 3.35 0.73 -40.34
N GLU A 284 2.87 0.89 -41.57
CA GLU A 284 2.77 2.19 -42.25
C GLU A 284 1.32 2.72 -42.17
N ASP A 285 1.16 4.03 -42.23
CA ASP A 285 -0.14 4.71 -42.34
C ASP A 285 -0.63 4.79 -43.80
N GLU A 286 -1.77 5.44 -44.02
CA GLU A 286 -2.37 5.56 -45.37
C GLU A 286 -1.47 6.34 -46.35
N ASP A 287 -0.55 7.17 -45.85
CA ASP A 287 0.40 7.94 -46.65
C ASP A 287 1.71 7.17 -46.93
N GLY A 288 1.84 5.92 -46.47
CA GLY A 288 3.08 5.15 -46.54
C GLY A 288 4.18 5.64 -45.58
N LYS A 289 3.82 6.41 -44.56
CA LYS A 289 4.73 6.86 -43.49
C LYS A 289 4.67 5.89 -42.32
N PRO A 290 5.72 5.81 -41.48
CA PRO A 290 5.69 4.89 -40.35
C PRO A 290 4.64 5.31 -39.31
N SER A 291 3.87 4.33 -38.84
CA SER A 291 2.79 4.54 -37.87
C SER A 291 3.33 4.72 -36.45
N PHE A 292 2.93 5.80 -35.79
CA PHE A 292 3.31 6.05 -34.39
C PHE A 292 2.51 5.25 -33.35
N LEU A 293 1.59 4.38 -33.77
CA LEU A 293 0.70 3.64 -32.86
C LEU A 293 1.48 2.70 -31.90
N ALA A 294 2.47 1.95 -32.40
CA ALA A 294 3.39 1.14 -31.59
C ALA A 294 4.63 1.89 -31.11
N PHE A 295 4.80 3.17 -31.47
CA PHE A 295 6.01 3.92 -31.16
C PHE A 295 6.02 4.39 -29.69
N ASP A 296 6.36 3.46 -28.81
CA ASP A 296 6.37 3.57 -27.35
C ASP A 296 7.70 3.05 -26.82
N MET A 297 8.26 3.72 -25.81
CA MET A 297 9.55 3.33 -25.23
C MET A 297 9.54 1.93 -24.63
N ARG A 298 8.42 1.44 -24.10
CA ARG A 298 8.33 0.06 -23.60
C ARG A 298 8.51 -0.95 -24.73
N ILE A 299 7.87 -0.71 -25.88
CA ILE A 299 7.97 -1.57 -27.06
C ILE A 299 9.39 -1.52 -27.62
N TRP A 300 9.99 -0.32 -27.74
CA TRP A 300 11.38 -0.18 -28.20
C TRP A 300 12.39 -0.87 -27.28
N LYS A 301 12.29 -0.69 -25.96
CA LYS A 301 13.16 -1.39 -25.00
C LYS A 301 13.03 -2.90 -25.11
N LEU A 302 11.81 -3.43 -25.25
CA LEU A 302 11.58 -4.86 -25.47
C LEU A 302 12.15 -5.33 -26.80
N PHE A 303 11.97 -4.55 -27.87
CA PHE A 303 12.47 -4.87 -29.21
C PHE A 303 14.00 -4.95 -29.24
N VAL A 304 14.68 -3.95 -28.68
CA VAL A 304 16.15 -3.91 -28.60
C VAL A 304 16.69 -5.00 -27.68
N LYS A 305 16.04 -5.24 -26.53
CA LYS A 305 16.40 -6.36 -25.64
C LYS A 305 16.24 -7.71 -26.34
N ALA A 306 15.15 -7.93 -27.04
CA ALA A 306 14.93 -9.16 -27.79
C ALA A 306 15.94 -9.33 -28.93
N ALA A 307 16.30 -8.24 -29.64
CA ALA A 307 17.34 -8.24 -30.68
C ALA A 307 18.69 -8.70 -30.11
N SER A 308 19.04 -8.27 -28.89
CA SER A 308 20.28 -8.70 -28.21
C SER A 308 20.34 -10.18 -27.82
N LEU A 309 19.21 -10.89 -27.92
CA LEU A 309 19.07 -12.30 -27.57
C LEU A 309 18.85 -13.19 -28.81
N LYS A 310 18.84 -12.62 -30.02
CA LYS A 310 18.76 -13.38 -31.28
C LYS A 310 20.07 -14.13 -31.56
N ALA A 311 19.97 -15.23 -32.31
CA ALA A 311 21.14 -15.99 -32.75
C ALA A 311 22.12 -15.17 -33.61
N ASP A 312 21.58 -14.31 -34.48
CA ASP A 312 22.34 -13.32 -35.26
C ASP A 312 22.03 -11.91 -34.74
N VAL A 313 22.82 -11.47 -33.76
CA VAL A 313 22.64 -10.18 -33.09
C VAL A 313 22.91 -9.01 -34.05
N GLU A 314 23.93 -9.12 -34.91
CA GLU A 314 24.28 -8.02 -35.81
C GLU A 314 23.20 -7.78 -36.87
N ALA A 315 22.66 -8.85 -37.46
CA ALA A 315 21.54 -8.75 -38.39
C ALA A 315 20.29 -8.16 -37.69
N ALA A 316 19.97 -8.65 -36.48
CA ALA A 316 18.81 -8.18 -35.73
C ALA A 316 18.88 -6.69 -35.36
N PHE A 317 20.07 -6.20 -34.99
CA PHE A 317 20.30 -4.77 -34.72
C PHE A 317 20.30 -3.92 -35.99
N THR A 318 20.78 -4.46 -37.12
CA THR A 318 20.71 -3.78 -38.42
C THR A 318 19.25 -3.56 -38.83
N GLU A 319 18.40 -4.58 -38.70
CA GLU A 319 16.97 -4.47 -38.98
C GLU A 319 16.27 -3.48 -38.02
N ALA A 320 16.61 -3.51 -36.73
CA ALA A 320 16.09 -2.54 -35.76
C ALA A 320 16.51 -1.09 -36.10
N GLN A 321 17.73 -0.90 -36.60
CA GLN A 321 18.22 0.38 -37.08
C GLN A 321 17.44 0.85 -38.31
N GLU A 322 17.18 -0.02 -39.29
CA GLU A 322 16.39 0.30 -40.48
C GLU A 322 14.97 0.76 -40.12
N VAL A 323 14.31 0.04 -39.21
CA VAL A 323 12.99 0.44 -38.69
C VAL A 323 13.06 1.82 -38.04
N LEU A 324 14.05 2.07 -37.18
CA LEU A 324 14.20 3.37 -36.51
C LEU A 324 14.48 4.50 -37.51
N GLN A 325 15.28 4.26 -38.55
CA GLN A 325 15.58 5.27 -39.56
C GLN A 325 14.35 5.76 -40.31
N LYS A 326 13.34 4.89 -40.53
CA LYS A 326 12.04 5.32 -41.07
C LYS A 326 11.41 6.41 -40.20
N PHE A 327 11.39 6.25 -38.88
CA PHE A 327 10.86 7.25 -37.96
C PHE A 327 11.72 8.51 -37.87
N VAL A 328 13.05 8.37 -37.90
CA VAL A 328 13.98 9.52 -37.92
C VAL A 328 13.74 10.40 -39.14
N SER A 329 13.48 9.80 -40.31
CA SER A 329 13.23 10.54 -41.56
C SER A 329 12.02 11.49 -41.48
N VAL A 330 11.03 11.18 -40.64
CA VAL A 330 9.82 11.99 -40.43
C VAL A 330 9.82 12.75 -39.10
N GLN A 331 10.92 12.72 -38.34
CA GLN A 331 11.02 13.31 -37.00
C GLN A 331 10.75 14.83 -37.03
N ALA A 332 11.20 15.54 -38.06
CA ALA A 332 11.05 16.99 -38.16
C ALA A 332 9.57 17.44 -38.12
N THR A 333 8.69 16.65 -38.75
CA THR A 333 7.24 16.91 -38.86
C THR A 333 6.41 16.22 -37.76
N ALA A 334 7.01 15.35 -36.94
CA ALA A 334 6.32 14.63 -35.87
C ALA A 334 5.93 15.56 -34.70
N ALA A 335 4.93 15.14 -33.92
CA ALA A 335 4.57 15.85 -32.67
C ALA A 335 5.74 15.81 -31.66
N PRO A 336 5.90 16.81 -30.77
CA PRO A 336 7.01 16.89 -29.83
C PRO A 336 7.26 15.62 -28.99
N MET A 337 6.19 14.96 -28.54
CA MET A 337 6.28 13.70 -27.79
C MET A 337 7.00 12.60 -28.58
N TYR A 338 6.70 12.48 -29.87
CA TYR A 338 7.35 11.48 -30.72
C TYR A 338 8.79 11.86 -31.06
N LYS A 339 9.10 13.15 -31.22
CA LYS A 339 10.50 13.59 -31.41
C LYS A 339 11.39 13.15 -30.25
N LYS A 340 10.90 13.30 -29.02
CA LYS A 340 11.57 12.85 -27.80
C LYS A 340 11.73 11.32 -27.78
N ASN A 341 10.65 10.58 -28.02
CA ASN A 341 10.71 9.10 -28.04
C ASN A 341 11.67 8.59 -29.14
N ILE A 342 11.75 9.25 -30.29
CA ILE A 342 12.73 8.91 -31.34
C ILE A 342 14.15 9.10 -30.82
N GLY A 343 14.42 10.24 -30.15
CA GLY A 343 15.71 10.48 -29.51
C GLY A 343 16.06 9.42 -28.45
N LEU A 344 15.10 9.01 -27.63
CA LEU A 344 15.28 7.94 -26.65
C LEU A 344 15.51 6.57 -27.31
N ALA A 345 14.79 6.23 -28.39
CA ALA A 345 15.02 5.01 -29.14
C ALA A 345 16.41 4.98 -29.80
N ILE A 346 16.91 6.13 -30.27
CA ILE A 346 18.29 6.27 -30.76
C ILE A 346 19.29 5.98 -29.64
N LEU A 347 19.07 6.53 -28.43
CA LEU A 347 19.91 6.25 -27.27
C LEU A 347 19.89 4.77 -26.90
N GLU A 348 18.70 4.17 -26.77
CA GLU A 348 18.52 2.75 -26.47
C GLU A 348 19.29 1.87 -27.45
N LEU A 349 19.07 2.08 -28.76
CA LEU A 349 19.76 1.32 -29.79
C LEU A 349 21.28 1.54 -29.73
N THR A 350 21.73 2.79 -29.55
CA THR A 350 23.16 3.13 -29.48
C THR A 350 23.86 2.47 -28.30
N PHE A 351 23.22 2.44 -27.12
CA PHE A 351 23.82 1.86 -25.92
C PHE A 351 23.83 0.33 -25.92
N LYS A 352 22.86 -0.30 -26.60
CA LYS A 352 22.75 -1.77 -26.66
C LYS A 352 23.37 -2.39 -27.91
N SER A 353 23.75 -1.60 -28.91
CA SER A 353 24.35 -2.09 -30.14
C SER A 353 25.69 -2.80 -29.90
N PRO A 354 25.99 -3.90 -30.62
CA PRO A 354 27.32 -4.49 -30.66
C PRO A 354 28.39 -3.46 -31.02
N PRO A 355 29.60 -3.51 -30.42
CA PRO A 355 30.69 -2.58 -30.72
C PRO A 355 31.09 -2.54 -32.20
N SER A 356 30.89 -3.65 -32.94
CA SER A 356 31.16 -3.76 -34.38
C SER A 356 30.26 -2.88 -35.25
N LEU A 357 29.04 -2.59 -34.79
CA LEU A 357 28.08 -1.73 -35.50
C LEU A 357 28.21 -0.25 -35.14
N LEU A 358 28.97 0.06 -34.09
CA LEU A 358 29.20 1.44 -33.67
C LEU A 358 30.32 2.07 -34.50
N PRO A 359 30.21 3.37 -34.85
CA PRO A 359 31.29 4.08 -35.50
C PRO A 359 32.59 4.00 -34.66
N PRO A 360 33.75 3.65 -35.26
CA PRO A 360 34.99 3.55 -34.51
C PRO A 360 35.39 4.91 -33.93
N THR A 361 35.96 4.92 -32.72
CA THR A 361 36.52 6.13 -32.13
C THR A 361 37.79 6.49 -32.89
N LEU A 362 37.71 7.46 -33.80
CA LEU A 362 38.79 7.80 -34.74
C LEU A 362 40.00 8.50 -34.09
N ASP A 363 39.81 9.19 -32.96
CA ASP A 363 40.86 10.01 -32.31
C ASP A 363 40.91 9.78 -30.78
N ALA A 364 42.11 9.64 -30.22
CA ALA A 364 42.34 9.64 -28.77
C ALA A 364 41.99 11.02 -28.18
N GLY A 365 40.89 11.10 -27.43
CA GLY A 365 40.41 12.34 -26.80
C GLY A 365 39.08 12.88 -27.33
N ARG A 366 38.50 12.29 -28.40
CA ARG A 366 37.11 12.59 -28.78
C ARG A 366 36.12 11.80 -27.92
N PRO A 367 34.94 12.37 -27.60
CA PRO A 367 33.87 11.62 -26.93
C PRO A 367 33.46 10.41 -27.78
N SER A 368 33.09 9.31 -27.12
CA SER A 368 32.55 8.13 -27.81
C SER A 368 31.23 8.45 -28.51
N TYR A 369 30.83 7.61 -29.47
CA TYR A 369 29.55 7.78 -30.16
C TYR A 369 28.36 7.80 -29.16
N ARG A 370 28.42 6.99 -28.09
CA ARG A 370 27.42 6.99 -27.01
C ARG A 370 27.31 8.35 -26.32
N VAL A 371 28.45 8.95 -25.97
CA VAL A 371 28.50 10.27 -25.34
C VAL A 371 28.01 11.37 -26.29
N ILE A 372 28.33 11.27 -27.58
CA ILE A 372 27.84 12.20 -28.61
C ILE A 372 26.31 12.15 -28.70
N GLN A 373 25.72 10.95 -28.77
CA GLN A 373 24.26 10.81 -28.84
C GLN A 373 23.57 11.34 -27.57
N LEU A 374 24.17 11.16 -26.39
CA LEU A 374 23.68 11.78 -25.15
C LEU A 374 23.64 13.31 -25.25
N TYR A 375 24.71 13.94 -25.74
CA TYR A 375 24.71 15.39 -25.90
C TYR A 375 23.64 15.88 -26.86
N LEU A 376 23.44 15.19 -27.99
CA LEU A 376 22.42 15.54 -28.97
C LEU A 376 21.02 15.44 -28.35
N PHE A 377 20.73 14.37 -27.62
CA PHE A 377 19.45 14.21 -26.92
C PHE A 377 19.21 15.30 -25.88
N ILE A 378 20.22 15.59 -25.05
CA ILE A 378 20.13 16.63 -24.02
C ILE A 378 19.93 17.99 -24.66
N GLN A 379 20.67 18.34 -25.71
CA GLN A 379 20.53 19.64 -26.38
C GLN A 379 19.12 19.86 -26.95
N GLN A 380 18.48 18.80 -27.46
CA GLN A 380 17.11 18.86 -27.99
C GLN A 380 16.04 19.00 -26.90
N ASN A 381 16.29 18.43 -25.71
CA ASN A 381 15.29 18.34 -24.63
C ASN A 381 15.68 19.14 -23.37
N LEU A 382 16.75 19.94 -23.40
CA LEU A 382 17.40 20.52 -22.21
C LEU A 382 16.44 21.19 -21.22
N LEU A 383 15.45 21.93 -21.74
CA LEU A 383 14.50 22.71 -20.93
C LEU A 383 13.32 21.89 -20.40
N GLN A 384 13.15 20.63 -20.83
CA GLN A 384 12.09 19.75 -20.33
C GLN A 384 12.43 19.24 -18.93
N ARG A 385 11.43 19.23 -18.04
CA ARG A 385 11.59 18.71 -16.66
C ARG A 385 12.08 17.26 -16.58
N SER A 386 11.73 16.41 -17.56
CA SER A 386 12.05 14.98 -17.54
C SER A 386 13.48 14.63 -17.95
N THR A 387 14.24 15.55 -18.53
CA THR A 387 15.50 15.25 -19.25
C THR A 387 16.52 14.49 -18.41
N PHE A 388 16.61 14.78 -17.11
CA PHE A 388 17.48 14.02 -16.21
C PHE A 388 17.02 12.55 -16.06
N ASP A 389 15.73 12.33 -15.84
CA ASP A 389 15.15 10.98 -15.70
C ASP A 389 15.23 10.18 -17.00
N ASP A 390 15.18 10.86 -18.14
CA ASP A 390 15.32 10.27 -19.47
C ASP A 390 16.75 9.75 -19.75
N ILE A 391 17.79 10.37 -19.17
CA ILE A 391 19.20 10.03 -19.46
C ILE A 391 19.89 9.19 -18.38
N LYS A 392 19.34 9.12 -17.16
CA LYS A 392 20.03 8.53 -16.00
C LYS A 392 20.45 7.08 -16.20
N GLU A 393 19.61 6.26 -16.85
CA GLU A 393 19.91 4.85 -17.09
C GLU A 393 21.12 4.69 -18.02
N TYR A 394 21.19 5.52 -19.07
CA TYR A 394 22.32 5.54 -20.00
C TYR A 394 23.60 6.08 -19.34
N MET A 395 23.50 7.10 -18.48
CA MET A 395 24.65 7.59 -17.72
C MET A 395 25.25 6.52 -16.80
N ALA A 396 24.43 5.61 -16.27
CA ALA A 396 24.90 4.51 -15.41
C ALA A 396 25.73 3.46 -16.16
N GLU A 397 25.58 3.37 -17.49
CA GLU A 397 26.28 2.42 -18.37
C GLU A 397 27.59 2.97 -18.96
N LEU A 398 27.89 4.25 -18.73
CA LEU A 398 29.13 4.87 -19.20
C LEU A 398 30.35 4.26 -18.51
N THR A 399 31.40 4.02 -19.28
CA THR A 399 32.72 3.74 -18.70
C THR A 399 33.25 4.98 -17.97
N PHE A 400 34.26 4.82 -17.10
CA PHE A 400 34.82 5.97 -16.39
C PHE A 400 35.36 7.04 -17.34
N ASP A 401 36.05 6.65 -18.41
CA ASP A 401 36.62 7.59 -19.38
C ASP A 401 35.52 8.37 -20.13
N GLU A 402 34.43 7.68 -20.50
CA GLU A 402 33.26 8.33 -21.09
C GLU A 402 32.55 9.26 -20.11
N ALA A 403 32.34 8.83 -18.85
CA ALA A 403 31.71 9.64 -17.83
C ALA A 403 32.54 10.90 -17.49
N LYS A 404 33.87 10.76 -17.44
CA LYS A 404 34.78 11.89 -17.25
C LYS A 404 34.70 12.87 -18.43
N SER A 405 34.81 12.37 -19.66
CA SER A 405 34.68 13.17 -20.89
C SER A 405 33.31 13.85 -20.99
N PHE A 406 32.25 13.17 -20.54
CA PHE A 406 30.88 13.66 -20.52
C PHE A 406 30.72 14.86 -19.58
N ILE A 407 31.24 14.79 -18.35
CA ILE A 407 31.12 15.89 -17.40
C ILE A 407 32.01 17.07 -17.80
N GLU A 408 33.27 16.82 -18.18
CA GLU A 408 34.23 17.89 -18.53
C GLU A 408 33.75 18.76 -19.70
N ASN A 409 32.96 18.21 -20.62
CA ASN A 409 32.46 18.93 -21.79
C ASN A 409 30.95 19.26 -21.74
N PHE A 410 30.27 18.97 -20.62
CA PHE A 410 28.81 19.01 -20.53
C PHE A 410 28.22 20.38 -20.92
N SER A 411 28.45 21.40 -20.10
CA SER A 411 27.81 22.72 -20.25
C SER A 411 28.20 23.41 -21.56
N LYS A 412 29.44 23.22 -22.02
CA LYS A 412 29.95 23.75 -23.28
C LYS A 412 29.22 23.16 -24.49
N THR A 413 28.87 21.87 -24.43
CA THR A 413 28.31 21.14 -25.57
C THR A 413 26.78 21.23 -25.59
N THR A 414 26.12 21.12 -24.44
CA THR A 414 24.66 21.03 -24.33
C THR A 414 23.94 22.37 -24.44
N SER A 415 24.57 23.47 -24.04
CA SER A 415 23.98 24.81 -24.15
C SER A 415 23.90 25.27 -25.61
N GLY A 416 24.93 25.01 -26.42
CA GLY A 416 25.06 25.40 -27.82
C GLY A 416 25.78 26.74 -28.01
N LYS A 417 26.31 26.99 -29.22
CA LYS A 417 27.23 28.13 -29.51
C LYS A 417 26.61 29.54 -29.36
N ASN A 418 25.28 29.67 -29.46
CA ASN A 418 24.51 30.92 -29.33
C ASN A 418 23.31 30.73 -28.38
N SER A 419 23.58 30.21 -27.17
CA SER A 419 22.54 29.83 -26.22
C SER A 419 22.04 30.99 -25.39
N ASP A 420 20.73 31.08 -25.21
CA ASP A 420 20.12 32.01 -24.26
C ASP A 420 20.54 31.65 -22.82
N GLU A 421 20.60 32.65 -21.94
CA GLU A 421 21.05 32.54 -20.55
C GLU A 421 20.28 31.45 -19.78
N GLN A 422 18.98 31.29 -20.06
CA GLN A 422 18.15 30.25 -19.46
C GLN A 422 18.66 28.83 -19.79
N LYS A 423 19.10 28.59 -21.02
CA LYS A 423 19.69 27.30 -21.41
C LYS A 423 21.02 27.06 -20.70
N GLN A 424 21.81 28.11 -20.49
CA GLN A 424 23.08 28.00 -19.76
C GLN A 424 22.84 27.65 -18.29
N ILE A 425 21.84 28.29 -17.65
CA ILE A 425 21.42 27.97 -16.29
C ILE A 425 21.00 26.49 -16.18
N VAL A 426 20.08 26.04 -17.03
CA VAL A 426 19.56 24.66 -16.97
C VAL A 426 20.66 23.64 -17.29
N ALA A 427 21.55 23.92 -18.26
CA ALA A 427 22.71 23.08 -18.55
C ALA A 427 23.63 22.94 -17.33
N ARG A 428 23.90 24.04 -16.62
CA ARG A 428 24.73 24.02 -15.42
C ARG A 428 24.09 23.22 -14.28
N VAL A 429 22.79 23.38 -14.05
CA VAL A 429 22.08 22.59 -13.04
C VAL A 429 22.07 21.11 -13.39
N LEU A 430 21.83 20.77 -14.66
CA LEU A 430 21.85 19.38 -15.11
C LEU A 430 23.25 18.76 -15.01
N GLU A 431 24.31 19.51 -15.30
CA GLU A 431 25.70 19.09 -15.07
C GLU A 431 25.95 18.72 -13.60
N ILE A 432 25.52 19.57 -12.67
CA ILE A 432 25.67 19.35 -11.22
C ILE A 432 24.90 18.10 -10.80
N LYS A 433 23.65 17.93 -11.27
CA LYS A 433 22.86 16.71 -11.02
C LYS A 433 23.53 15.46 -11.59
N SER A 434 24.02 15.50 -12.82
CA SER A 434 24.72 14.38 -13.45
C SER A 434 26.01 14.05 -12.71
N ARG A 435 26.74 15.06 -12.24
CA ARG A 435 27.95 14.87 -11.45
C ARG A 435 27.66 14.21 -10.11
N TYR A 436 26.56 14.58 -9.44
CA TYR A 436 26.05 13.91 -8.25
C TYR A 436 25.66 12.46 -8.55
N PHE A 437 24.84 12.22 -9.57
CA PHE A 437 24.41 10.87 -9.96
C PHE A 437 25.59 9.93 -10.14
N LEU A 438 26.63 10.38 -10.85
CA LEU A 438 27.84 9.58 -11.09
C LEU A 438 28.57 9.19 -9.80
N THR A 439 28.47 9.94 -8.70
CA THR A 439 29.04 9.51 -7.39
C THR A 439 28.40 8.24 -6.84
N THR A 440 27.21 7.89 -7.34
CA THR A 440 26.43 6.71 -6.95
C THR A 440 26.61 5.55 -7.94
N CYS A 441 27.40 5.71 -9.00
CA CYS A 441 27.65 4.68 -10.00
C CYS A 441 28.95 3.90 -9.68
N PRO A 442 28.94 2.56 -9.78
CA PRO A 442 30.09 1.73 -9.41
C PRO A 442 31.32 1.97 -10.28
N TYR A 443 31.14 2.27 -11.58
CA TYR A 443 32.26 2.48 -12.51
C TYR A 443 33.16 3.67 -12.18
N THR A 444 32.67 4.60 -11.35
CA THR A 444 33.41 5.79 -10.89
C THR A 444 34.26 5.53 -9.64
N GLN A 445 34.22 4.29 -9.14
CA GLN A 445 34.90 3.85 -7.93
C GLN A 445 35.86 2.70 -8.27
N GLU A 446 36.93 2.56 -7.49
CA GLU A 446 37.91 1.48 -7.57
C GLU A 446 38.04 0.85 -6.18
N TYR A 447 37.90 -0.48 -6.08
CA TYR A 447 38.06 -1.18 -4.80
C TYR A 447 39.54 -1.25 -4.43
N VAL A 448 39.86 -0.80 -3.22
CA VAL A 448 41.21 -0.93 -2.65
C VAL A 448 41.23 -2.20 -1.78
N ALA A 449 42.23 -3.07 -1.98
CA ALA A 449 42.36 -4.31 -1.24
C ALA A 449 42.41 -4.06 0.28
N VAL A 450 41.64 -4.87 1.03
CA VAL A 450 41.54 -4.83 2.49
C VAL A 450 42.92 -5.13 3.11
N THR A 451 43.51 -4.18 3.83
CA THR A 451 44.60 -4.49 4.77
C THR A 451 44.01 -5.23 5.97
N ALA A 452 44.77 -6.12 6.61
CA ALA A 452 44.31 -6.95 7.72
C ALA A 452 43.75 -6.19 8.94
N GLU A 453 43.81 -4.85 8.93
CA GLU A 453 43.38 -3.92 9.98
C GLU A 453 42.09 -3.15 9.65
N ALA A 454 41.51 -3.27 8.45
CA ALA A 454 40.30 -2.54 8.05
C ALA A 454 39.03 -3.43 8.13
N GLU A 455 38.07 -3.05 8.98
CA GLU A 455 36.79 -3.78 9.15
C GLU A 455 35.82 -3.64 7.96
N GLU A 456 35.98 -2.62 7.10
CA GLU A 456 35.17 -2.43 5.88
C GLU A 456 36.04 -2.22 4.63
N PRO A 457 35.60 -2.71 3.44
CA PRO A 457 36.30 -2.49 2.18
C PRO A 457 36.36 -1.00 1.84
N GLN A 458 37.55 -0.49 1.50
CA GLN A 458 37.72 0.91 1.09
C GLN A 458 37.57 1.08 -0.42
N LEU A 459 36.99 2.20 -0.82
CA LEU A 459 36.83 2.63 -2.20
C LEU A 459 37.69 3.85 -2.48
N LYS A 460 38.42 3.83 -3.59
CA LYS A 460 39.11 4.98 -4.14
C LYS A 460 38.23 5.62 -5.22
N CYS A 461 37.93 6.91 -5.08
CA CYS A 461 37.18 7.64 -6.08
C CYS A 461 38.05 7.91 -7.32
N LYS A 462 37.60 7.53 -8.51
CA LYS A 462 38.38 7.77 -9.74
C LYS A 462 38.42 9.24 -10.18
N PHE A 463 37.47 10.07 -9.72
CA PHE A 463 37.44 11.50 -10.03
C PHE A 463 38.44 12.33 -9.20
N CYS A 464 38.54 12.08 -7.90
CA CYS A 464 39.38 12.89 -7.00
C CYS A 464 40.49 12.11 -6.29
N SER A 465 40.60 10.80 -6.53
CA SER A 465 41.56 9.89 -5.89
C SER A 465 41.44 9.72 -4.38
N ALA A 466 40.48 10.37 -3.71
CA ALA A 466 40.24 10.21 -2.27
C ALA A 466 39.72 8.80 -1.95
N THR A 467 40.15 8.25 -0.82
CA THR A 467 39.66 6.98 -0.27
C THR A 467 38.53 7.22 0.71
N ALA A 468 37.51 6.39 0.66
CA ALA A 468 36.38 6.41 1.58
C ALA A 468 35.79 5.01 1.72
N PRO A 469 35.13 4.67 2.83
CA PRO A 469 34.56 3.35 3.02
C PRO A 469 33.44 3.01 2.02
N ARG A 470 32.64 4.00 1.57
CA ARG A 470 31.45 3.73 0.72
C ARG A 470 31.18 4.78 -0.36
N THR A 471 31.09 6.04 0.03
CA THR A 471 30.89 7.17 -0.89
C THR A 471 31.99 8.19 -0.69
N CYS A 472 32.39 8.86 -1.76
CA CYS A 472 33.47 9.84 -1.69
C CYS A 472 33.01 11.14 -1.01
N HIS A 473 33.50 11.41 0.21
CA HIS A 473 33.12 12.62 0.95
C HIS A 473 33.59 13.88 0.25
N ALA A 474 34.86 13.93 -0.16
CA ALA A 474 35.42 15.09 -0.87
C ALA A 474 34.63 15.48 -2.12
N CYS A 475 34.17 14.50 -2.91
CA CYS A 475 33.31 14.80 -4.07
C CYS A 475 31.92 15.29 -3.64
N LEU A 476 31.31 14.69 -2.62
CA LEU A 476 30.00 15.12 -2.13
C LEU A 476 30.06 16.54 -1.55
N GLU A 477 31.09 16.88 -0.79
CA GLU A 477 31.33 18.24 -0.29
C GLU A 477 31.50 19.23 -1.44
N GLY A 478 32.40 18.94 -2.40
CA GLY A 478 32.61 19.82 -3.56
C GLY A 478 31.36 20.00 -4.42
N ILE A 479 30.56 18.95 -4.60
CA ILE A 479 29.28 19.02 -5.31
C ILE A 479 28.28 19.87 -4.53
N THR A 480 28.21 19.70 -3.20
CA THR A 480 27.33 20.49 -2.33
C THR A 480 27.70 21.96 -2.42
N SER A 481 28.98 22.32 -2.28
CA SER A 481 29.44 23.71 -2.42
C SER A 481 29.11 24.30 -3.79
N THR A 482 29.31 23.52 -4.85
CA THR A 482 28.98 23.94 -6.22
C THR A 482 27.48 24.19 -6.40
N ALA A 483 26.64 23.29 -5.86
CA ALA A 483 25.19 23.40 -5.94
C ALA A 483 24.68 24.63 -5.15
N LEU A 484 25.20 24.86 -3.96
CA LEU A 484 24.85 26.00 -3.11
C LEU A 484 25.32 27.34 -3.69
N THR A 485 26.53 27.40 -4.26
CA THR A 485 27.02 28.60 -4.95
C THR A 485 26.12 28.93 -6.15
N ALA A 486 25.80 27.93 -6.97
CA ALA A 486 24.88 28.12 -8.08
C ALA A 486 23.49 28.56 -7.60
N TYR A 487 23.02 28.05 -6.46
CA TYR A 487 21.75 28.45 -5.87
C TYR A 487 21.78 29.95 -5.49
N GLN A 488 22.82 30.41 -4.79
CA GLN A 488 22.98 31.82 -4.41
C GLN A 488 23.00 32.75 -5.63
N ASP A 489 23.67 32.34 -6.71
CA ASP A 489 23.73 33.14 -7.94
C ASP A 489 22.37 33.28 -8.63
N LEU A 490 21.53 32.23 -8.56
CA LEU A 490 20.15 32.29 -9.06
C LEU A 490 19.24 33.12 -8.17
N ASP A 491 19.45 33.10 -6.85
CA ASP A 491 18.70 33.96 -5.91
C ASP A 491 18.98 35.45 -6.14
N LYS A 492 20.17 35.80 -6.63
CA LYS A 492 20.50 37.19 -7.05
C LYS A 492 19.84 37.60 -8.37
N THR A 493 19.32 36.66 -9.16
CA THR A 493 18.78 36.92 -10.52
C THR A 493 17.42 36.22 -10.78
N PRO A 494 16.40 36.44 -9.92
CA PRO A 494 15.14 35.70 -9.95
C PRO A 494 14.33 35.92 -11.23
N GLU A 495 14.49 37.06 -11.92
CA GLU A 495 13.87 37.35 -13.20
C GLU A 495 14.27 36.36 -14.31
N LYS A 496 15.49 35.80 -14.24
CA LYS A 496 16.01 34.84 -15.23
C LYS A 496 15.34 33.48 -15.13
N LEU A 497 14.69 33.19 -14.00
CA LEU A 497 14.02 31.92 -13.74
C LEU A 497 12.58 31.88 -14.30
N LYS A 498 12.03 33.03 -14.70
CA LYS A 498 10.63 33.13 -15.16
C LYS A 498 10.42 32.37 -16.47
N GLY A 499 9.33 31.59 -16.54
CA GLY A 499 8.94 30.86 -17.74
C GLY A 499 9.62 29.50 -17.91
N LEU A 500 10.51 29.10 -17.00
CA LEU A 500 11.05 27.73 -16.97
C LEU A 500 9.99 26.74 -16.48
N ASP A 501 10.00 25.53 -17.04
CA ASP A 501 9.11 24.41 -16.68
C ASP A 501 9.30 23.95 -15.22
N LYS A 502 10.50 24.20 -14.67
CA LYS A 502 10.85 23.93 -13.27
C LYS A 502 11.79 24.99 -12.76
N ASP A 503 11.60 25.41 -11.51
CA ASP A 503 12.55 26.26 -10.81
C ASP A 503 13.87 25.50 -10.59
N PRO A 504 15.00 25.92 -11.20
CA PRO A 504 16.28 25.21 -11.09
C PRO A 504 16.81 25.14 -9.66
N ARG A 505 16.39 26.06 -8.78
CA ARG A 505 16.76 26.06 -7.35
C ARG A 505 16.26 24.83 -6.62
N VAL A 506 15.13 24.26 -7.04
CA VAL A 506 14.58 23.00 -6.50
C VAL A 506 15.56 21.86 -6.71
N ASP A 507 16.14 21.75 -7.91
CA ASP A 507 17.11 20.71 -8.24
C ASP A 507 18.43 20.89 -7.50
N LEU A 508 18.91 22.13 -7.37
CA LEU A 508 20.12 22.45 -6.61
C LEU A 508 19.95 22.14 -5.12
N ALA A 509 18.81 22.52 -4.54
CA ALA A 509 18.47 22.20 -3.15
C ALA A 509 18.38 20.69 -2.91
N LEU A 510 17.75 19.94 -3.82
CA LEU A 510 17.68 18.48 -3.73
C LEU A 510 19.07 17.83 -3.83
N VAL A 511 19.94 18.27 -4.76
CA VAL A 511 21.31 17.74 -4.86
C VAL A 511 22.11 18.04 -3.58
N ALA A 512 22.07 19.28 -3.11
CA ALA A 512 22.78 19.69 -1.90
C ALA A 512 22.28 18.92 -0.67
N ALA A 513 20.96 18.86 -0.46
CA ALA A 513 20.37 18.15 0.66
C ALA A 513 20.67 16.65 0.63
N THR A 514 20.53 15.99 -0.52
CA THR A 514 20.80 14.55 -0.60
C THR A 514 22.30 14.24 -0.42
N ALA A 515 23.20 15.10 -0.90
CA ALA A 515 24.62 14.99 -0.61
C ALA A 515 24.92 15.15 0.89
N LEU A 516 24.31 16.14 1.54
CA LEU A 516 24.43 16.36 2.99
C LEU A 516 23.86 15.20 3.82
N LEU A 517 22.74 14.60 3.42
CA LEU A 517 22.21 13.38 4.04
C LEU A 517 23.23 12.22 3.93
N LYS A 518 23.87 12.04 2.78
CA LYS A 518 24.93 11.03 2.65
C LYS A 518 26.16 11.38 3.49
N LEU A 519 26.55 12.65 3.55
CA LEU A 519 27.66 13.11 4.39
C LEU A 519 27.36 12.87 5.89
N SER A 520 26.11 13.02 6.33
CA SER A 520 25.71 12.76 7.70
C SER A 520 25.87 11.30 8.13
N GLY A 521 25.95 10.36 7.18
CA GLY A 521 26.08 8.93 7.47
C GLY A 521 24.87 8.11 7.01
N LEU A 522 23.78 8.76 6.59
CA LEU A 522 22.62 8.13 5.97
C LEU A 522 22.97 7.65 4.55
N ARG A 523 23.63 6.48 4.46
CA ARG A 523 24.24 5.97 3.20
C ARG A 523 23.67 4.64 2.72
N GLN A 524 22.93 3.94 3.57
CA GLN A 524 22.42 2.60 3.29
C GLN A 524 21.04 2.41 3.90
N ARG A 525 20.38 1.34 3.44
CA ARG A 525 19.18 0.83 4.09
C ARG A 525 19.48 0.59 5.59
N PRO A 526 18.66 1.13 6.51
CA PRO A 526 18.79 0.83 7.93
C PRO A 526 18.78 -0.69 8.13
N SER A 527 19.78 -1.23 8.84
CA SER A 527 19.77 -2.65 9.19
C SER A 527 18.59 -2.89 10.15
N PRO A 528 17.73 -3.88 9.90
CA PRO A 528 16.57 -4.13 10.76
C PRO A 528 16.95 -4.54 12.20
N ALA A 529 18.17 -5.05 12.37
CA ALA A 529 18.69 -5.51 13.66
C ALA A 529 19.28 -4.38 14.52
N THR A 530 19.29 -3.13 14.04
CA THR A 530 19.95 -2.01 14.73
C THR A 530 18.98 -0.87 15.02
N LEU A 531 19.12 -0.29 16.21
CA LEU A 531 19.07 1.13 16.59
C LEU A 531 18.54 2.15 15.54
N SER A 532 17.82 3.20 16.00
CA SER A 532 17.25 4.28 15.15
C SER A 532 18.20 4.75 14.05
N PRO A 533 17.71 5.12 12.83
CA PRO A 533 18.55 5.61 11.74
C PRO A 533 19.46 6.78 12.12
N LEU A 534 19.14 7.50 13.19
CA LEU A 534 19.90 8.64 13.71
C LEU A 534 20.99 8.24 14.72
N ASN A 535 21.19 6.95 15.02
CA ASN A 535 22.07 6.55 16.11
C ASN A 535 23.56 6.70 15.80
N ASN A 536 23.96 6.70 14.53
CA ASN A 536 25.36 6.89 14.11
C ASN A 536 25.40 7.90 12.96
N ILE A 537 25.00 9.15 13.23
CA ILE A 537 25.03 10.22 12.23
C ILE A 537 25.77 11.47 12.73
N GLU A 538 26.22 12.27 11.77
CA GLU A 538 26.67 13.64 11.96
C GLU A 538 25.45 14.57 11.90
N VAL A 539 25.03 15.09 13.07
CA VAL A 539 23.78 15.83 13.23
C VAL A 539 23.78 17.14 12.44
N SER A 540 24.90 17.85 12.36
CA SER A 540 24.95 19.14 11.67
C SER A 540 24.60 19.04 10.18
N ARG A 541 25.14 18.04 9.48
CA ARG A 541 24.89 17.77 8.06
C ARG A 541 23.45 17.32 7.83
N LEU A 542 22.87 16.55 8.76
CA LEU A 542 21.44 16.21 8.71
C LEU A 542 20.58 17.48 8.81
N LEU A 543 20.83 18.32 9.81
CA LEU A 543 20.04 19.53 10.04
C LEU A 543 20.23 20.54 8.90
N GLN A 544 21.44 20.69 8.36
CA GLN A 544 21.73 21.48 7.15
C GLN A 544 20.91 21.01 5.95
N ALA A 545 20.80 19.70 5.72
CA ALA A 545 19.97 19.17 4.65
C ALA A 545 18.48 19.55 4.85
N ILE A 546 17.99 19.43 6.08
CA ILE A 546 16.58 19.70 6.41
C ILE A 546 16.25 21.19 6.27
N VAL A 547 17.12 22.10 6.75
CA VAL A 547 16.85 23.54 6.68
C VAL A 547 16.92 24.07 5.24
N ILE A 548 17.82 23.55 4.39
CA ILE A 548 17.84 23.86 2.95
C ILE A 548 16.52 23.48 2.29
N LEU A 549 16.02 22.27 2.56
CA LEU A 549 14.75 21.79 2.02
C LEU A 549 13.56 22.61 2.56
N GLY A 550 13.59 22.95 3.86
CA GLY A 550 12.59 23.78 4.53
C GLY A 550 12.51 25.21 3.96
N SER A 551 13.65 25.84 3.71
CA SER A 551 13.72 27.15 3.06
C SER A 551 13.22 27.05 1.61
N GLN A 552 13.65 26.03 0.86
CA GLN A 552 13.22 25.85 -0.52
C GLN A 552 11.71 25.58 -0.64
N ILE A 553 11.10 24.74 0.22
CA ILE A 553 9.66 24.47 0.14
C ILE A 553 8.83 25.73 0.41
N SER A 554 9.32 26.64 1.24
CA SER A 554 8.67 27.92 1.52
C SER A 554 8.64 28.81 0.27
N LYS A 555 9.70 28.77 -0.55
CA LYS A 555 9.77 29.45 -1.86
C LYS A 555 8.94 28.74 -2.95
N THR A 556 8.87 27.41 -2.92
CA THR A 556 8.16 26.59 -3.93
C THR A 556 7.17 25.61 -3.29
N PRO A 557 6.04 26.10 -2.74
CA PRO A 557 5.15 25.30 -1.90
C PRO A 557 4.44 24.15 -2.62
N ASN A 558 4.43 24.11 -3.94
CA ASN A 558 3.76 23.05 -4.70
C ASN A 558 4.69 21.89 -5.08
N GLU A 559 5.97 21.90 -4.65
CA GLU A 559 6.92 20.83 -4.97
C GLU A 559 6.74 19.59 -4.08
N ILE A 560 5.93 18.65 -4.58
CA ILE A 560 5.62 17.37 -3.92
C ILE A 560 6.88 16.57 -3.51
N PRO A 561 7.94 16.44 -4.34
CA PRO A 561 9.11 15.66 -3.96
C PRO A 561 9.83 16.20 -2.72
N ILE A 562 9.90 17.53 -2.57
CA ILE A 562 10.47 18.16 -1.37
C ILE A 562 9.56 17.92 -0.16
N ARG A 563 8.23 18.06 -0.32
CA ARG A 563 7.28 17.79 0.77
C ARG A 563 7.40 16.36 1.29
N LEU A 564 7.40 15.37 0.41
CA LEU A 564 7.53 13.95 0.79
C LEU A 564 8.83 13.67 1.53
N LEU A 565 9.94 14.25 1.05
CA LEU A 565 11.24 14.15 1.70
C LEU A 565 11.23 14.76 3.11
N LEU A 566 10.71 15.99 3.25
CA LEU A 566 10.56 16.67 4.53
C LEU A 566 9.64 15.93 5.49
N VAL A 567 8.51 15.36 5.03
CA VAL A 567 7.62 14.55 5.87
C VAL A 567 8.37 13.38 6.51
N GLN A 568 9.20 12.66 5.75
CA GLN A 568 10.02 11.57 6.33
C GLN A 568 11.08 12.08 7.29
N LEU A 569 11.79 13.15 6.92
CA LEU A 569 12.85 13.73 7.76
C LEU A 569 12.31 14.30 9.08
N TYR A 570 11.16 14.98 9.06
CA TYR A 570 10.52 15.46 10.28
C TYR A 570 9.98 14.31 11.14
N ARG A 571 9.50 13.22 10.54
CA ARG A 571 9.16 11.99 11.30
C ARG A 571 10.39 11.37 11.96
N LEU A 572 11.53 11.33 11.28
CA LEU A 572 12.81 10.90 11.86
C LEU A 572 13.24 11.79 13.03
N LEU A 573 13.03 13.10 12.94
CA LEU A 573 13.31 14.05 14.04
C LEU A 573 12.29 13.98 15.19
N GLY A 574 11.25 13.15 15.12
CA GLY A 574 10.16 13.15 16.10
C GLY A 574 9.23 14.38 16.02
N CYS A 575 9.36 15.20 14.98
CA CYS A 575 8.57 16.42 14.74
C CYS A 575 7.26 16.09 13.99
N ALA A 576 6.40 15.29 14.61
CA ALA A 576 5.22 14.75 13.93
C ALA A 576 4.19 15.82 13.53
N SER A 577 4.03 16.90 14.32
CA SER A 577 3.08 17.97 13.97
C SER A 577 3.57 18.81 12.79
N LEU A 578 4.87 19.08 12.70
CA LEU A 578 5.47 19.72 11.53
C LEU A 578 5.40 18.80 10.30
N ALA A 579 5.59 17.49 10.47
CA ALA A 579 5.37 16.52 9.41
C ALA A 579 3.91 16.53 8.93
N HIS A 580 2.93 16.63 9.83
CA HIS A 580 1.51 16.73 9.49
C HIS A 580 1.20 18.04 8.72
N GLN A 581 1.74 19.17 9.18
CA GLN A 581 1.58 20.46 8.49
C GLN A 581 2.19 20.44 7.09
N THR A 582 3.30 19.70 6.90
CA THR A 582 3.94 19.52 5.60
C THR A 582 3.13 18.59 4.68
N TRP A 583 2.52 17.55 5.27
CA TRP A 583 1.71 16.53 4.60
C TRP A 583 0.33 17.04 4.15
N ALA A 584 -0.39 17.78 5.02
CA ALA A 584 -1.78 18.15 4.80
C ALA A 584 -2.05 18.90 3.46
N PRO A 585 -1.18 19.83 2.99
CA PRO A 585 -1.36 20.51 1.71
C PRO A 585 -1.28 19.58 0.48
N MET A 586 -0.72 18.36 0.60
CA MET A 586 -0.73 17.39 -0.49
C MET A 586 -2.13 16.86 -0.80
N ASP A 587 -3.08 17.01 0.13
CA ASP A 587 -4.50 16.71 -0.08
C ASP A 587 -4.77 15.30 -0.64
N VAL A 588 -4.04 14.30 -0.11
CA VAL A 588 -4.16 12.89 -0.52
C VAL A 588 -5.60 12.42 -0.30
N LYS A 589 -6.26 11.94 -1.35
CA LYS A 589 -7.70 11.64 -1.37
C LYS A 589 -8.02 10.40 -2.20
N ARG A 590 -9.12 9.73 -1.87
CA ARG A 590 -9.67 8.60 -2.65
C ARG A 590 -8.64 7.48 -2.83
N THR A 591 -8.48 6.96 -4.06
CA THR A 591 -7.70 5.76 -4.37
C THR A 591 -6.24 5.84 -3.96
N ILE A 592 -5.63 7.03 -3.97
CA ILE A 592 -4.23 7.23 -3.56
C ILE A 592 -4.03 7.24 -2.04
N GLN A 593 -5.11 7.15 -1.24
CA GLN A 593 -5.02 6.97 0.21
C GLN A 593 -4.32 5.65 0.56
N ASP A 594 -4.64 4.57 -0.15
CA ASP A 594 -4.08 3.24 0.13
C ASP A 594 -2.56 3.19 -0.09
N SER A 595 -2.06 3.97 -1.07
CA SER A 595 -0.66 3.96 -1.50
C SER A 595 0.21 5.04 -0.86
N LEU A 596 -0.29 6.26 -0.64
CA LEU A 596 0.54 7.36 -0.14
C LEU A 596 0.43 7.59 1.37
N SER A 597 -0.74 7.34 1.97
CA SER A 597 -0.96 7.65 3.39
C SER A 597 0.00 6.93 4.36
N PRO A 598 0.46 5.68 4.10
CA PRO A 598 1.47 5.05 4.95
C PRO A 598 2.77 5.86 5.11
N LEU A 599 3.10 6.74 4.15
CA LEU A 599 4.27 7.62 4.23
C LEU A 599 4.18 8.59 5.42
N PHE A 600 2.98 8.95 5.87
CA PHE A 600 2.77 9.79 7.05
C PHE A 600 2.26 8.99 8.26
N PHE A 601 1.21 8.18 8.06
CA PHE A 601 0.43 7.57 9.14
C PHE A 601 1.08 6.36 9.81
N ASP A 602 2.06 5.70 9.19
CA ASP A 602 2.69 4.53 9.81
C ASP A 602 3.38 4.90 11.14
N ARG A 603 3.13 4.14 12.21
CA ARG A 603 3.69 4.36 13.56
C ARG A 603 3.33 5.71 14.19
N ILE A 604 2.45 6.51 13.61
CA ILE A 604 2.19 7.88 14.06
C ILE A 604 1.65 7.92 15.50
N SER A 605 0.89 6.91 15.94
CA SER A 605 0.39 6.77 17.31
C SER A 605 1.51 6.58 18.34
N SER A 606 2.65 6.02 17.93
CA SER A 606 3.81 5.81 18.79
C SER A 606 4.83 6.96 18.71
N ILE A 607 4.88 7.68 17.59
CA ILE A 607 5.75 8.85 17.43
C ILE A 607 5.12 10.07 18.11
N SER A 608 3.82 10.30 17.90
CA SER A 608 3.09 11.41 18.51
C SER A 608 1.62 11.05 18.71
N PRO A 609 1.27 10.35 19.81
CA PRO A 609 -0.12 10.05 20.12
C PRO A 609 -0.98 11.31 20.22
N GLY A 610 -0.38 12.46 20.62
CA GLY A 610 -1.07 13.74 20.77
C GLY A 610 -1.75 14.27 19.52
N LEU A 611 -1.27 13.91 18.33
CA LEU A 611 -1.91 14.32 17.07
C LEU A 611 -3.34 13.80 16.93
N PHE A 612 -3.67 12.67 17.54
CA PHE A 612 -5.04 12.13 17.52
C PHE A 612 -6.01 12.90 18.41
N GLN A 613 -5.52 13.78 19.30
CA GLN A 613 -6.33 14.66 20.14
C GLN A 613 -6.49 16.07 19.54
N GLN A 614 -5.75 16.38 18.47
CA GLN A 614 -5.78 17.68 17.81
C GLN A 614 -6.91 17.72 16.77
N GLY A 615 -8.12 18.08 17.18
CA GLY A 615 -9.24 18.34 16.26
C GLY A 615 -10.57 17.75 16.70
N ARG A 616 -11.63 18.09 15.96
CA ARG A 616 -12.97 17.52 16.18
C ARG A 616 -13.15 16.14 15.55
N SER A 617 -12.42 15.85 14.46
CA SER A 617 -12.43 14.57 13.76
C SER A 617 -11.12 13.80 14.02
N PRO A 618 -11.15 12.47 14.07
CA PRO A 618 -9.94 11.66 14.18
C PRO A 618 -8.95 11.95 13.04
N LEU A 619 -7.65 11.88 13.35
CA LEU A 619 -6.57 12.10 12.38
C LEU A 619 -6.69 11.17 11.14
N THR A 620 -7.15 9.93 11.35
CA THR A 620 -7.33 8.89 10.33
C THR A 620 -8.68 8.97 9.59
N GLU A 621 -9.51 9.98 9.84
CA GLU A 621 -10.84 10.12 9.19
C GLU A 621 -10.79 10.01 7.65
N PRO A 622 -9.83 10.61 6.92
CA PRO A 622 -9.75 10.45 5.47
C PRO A 622 -9.59 8.98 5.01
N LEU A 623 -8.80 8.19 5.74
CA LEU A 623 -8.61 6.76 5.48
C LEU A 623 -9.87 5.97 5.84
N ARG A 624 -10.46 6.23 7.01
CA ARG A 624 -11.68 5.57 7.47
C ARG A 624 -12.83 5.78 6.49
N SER A 625 -13.05 7.03 6.07
CA SER A 625 -14.10 7.40 5.11
C SER A 625 -13.88 6.71 3.76
N TYR A 626 -12.62 6.64 3.31
CA TYR A 626 -12.27 5.93 2.08
C TYR A 626 -12.62 4.43 2.14
N TYR A 627 -12.12 3.70 3.15
CA TYR A 627 -12.41 2.28 3.27
C TYR A 627 -13.87 1.99 3.59
N ALA A 628 -14.51 2.77 4.47
CA ALA A 628 -15.93 2.63 4.75
C ALA A 628 -16.79 2.89 3.50
N GLY A 629 -16.36 3.77 2.59
CA GLY A 629 -17.03 4.00 1.31
C GLY A 629 -16.81 2.87 0.31
N CYS A 630 -15.57 2.38 0.17
CA CYS A 630 -15.19 1.37 -0.81
C CYS A 630 -15.55 -0.07 -0.40
N LEU A 631 -15.55 -0.38 0.90
CA LEU A 631 -15.75 -1.72 1.44
C LEU A 631 -17.12 -1.90 2.12
N ARG A 632 -18.01 -0.90 2.00
CA ARG A 632 -19.38 -0.93 2.57
C ARG A 632 -20.15 -2.17 2.16
N ASP A 633 -20.15 -2.45 0.87
CA ASP A 633 -20.86 -3.57 0.25
C ASP A 633 -19.87 -4.72 0.02
N GLN A 634 -20.34 -5.97 -0.03
CA GLN A 634 -19.45 -7.12 -0.30
C GLN A 634 -18.89 -7.10 -1.73
N SER A 635 -19.68 -6.59 -2.66
CA SER A 635 -19.29 -6.47 -4.07
C SER A 635 -18.42 -5.22 -4.33
N PRO A 636 -17.60 -5.24 -5.40
CA PRO A 636 -16.89 -4.05 -5.85
C PRO A 636 -17.86 -2.91 -6.21
N VAL A 637 -17.45 -1.68 -5.89
CA VAL A 637 -18.22 -0.46 -6.18
C VAL A 637 -18.56 -0.37 -7.67
N LYS A 638 -19.83 -0.21 -8.02
CA LYS A 638 -20.35 -0.10 -9.41
C LYS A 638 -20.17 -1.35 -10.29
N ILE A 639 -19.97 -2.54 -9.70
CA ILE A 639 -19.77 -3.77 -10.49
C ILE A 639 -20.91 -4.06 -11.48
N TRP A 640 -22.17 -3.79 -11.10
CA TRP A 640 -23.32 -4.02 -11.98
C TRP A 640 -23.31 -3.10 -13.21
N ASP A 641 -22.89 -1.84 -13.04
CA ASP A 641 -22.78 -0.89 -14.14
C ASP A 641 -21.80 -1.43 -15.20
N ALA A 642 -20.69 -2.03 -14.78
CA ALA A 642 -19.71 -2.66 -15.67
C ALA A 642 -20.31 -3.87 -16.44
N PHE A 643 -21.13 -4.71 -15.80
CA PHE A 643 -21.87 -5.78 -16.50
C PHE A 643 -22.81 -5.23 -17.56
N THR A 644 -23.56 -4.17 -17.25
CA THR A 644 -24.49 -3.55 -18.22
C THR A 644 -23.77 -2.90 -19.40
N ALA A 645 -22.62 -2.28 -19.13
CA ALA A 645 -21.75 -1.67 -20.14
C ALA A 645 -21.05 -2.71 -21.03
N GLY A 646 -20.86 -3.95 -20.56
CA GLY A 646 -20.10 -4.98 -21.26
C GLY A 646 -18.59 -4.86 -21.07
N SER A 647 -18.14 -4.22 -19.99
CA SER A 647 -16.72 -4.01 -19.65
C SER A 647 -16.14 -5.20 -18.89
N TYR A 648 -16.01 -6.35 -19.57
CA TYR A 648 -15.73 -7.63 -18.93
C TYR A 648 -14.34 -7.71 -18.28
N THR A 649 -13.32 -7.10 -18.87
CA THR A 649 -11.99 -7.08 -18.25
C THR A 649 -11.97 -6.23 -16.99
N SER A 650 -12.61 -5.06 -17.04
CA SER A 650 -12.75 -4.18 -15.88
C SER A 650 -13.49 -4.87 -14.72
N ILE A 651 -14.47 -5.73 -14.98
CA ILE A 651 -15.14 -6.53 -13.93
C ILE A 651 -14.12 -7.41 -13.17
N LEU A 652 -13.18 -8.03 -13.88
CA LEU A 652 -12.13 -8.84 -13.27
C LEU A 652 -11.17 -7.97 -12.44
N ASP A 653 -10.77 -6.83 -12.98
CA ASP A 653 -9.86 -5.89 -12.29
C ASP A 653 -10.52 -5.25 -11.07
N MET A 654 -11.81 -4.95 -11.12
CA MET A 654 -12.59 -4.45 -9.99
C MET A 654 -12.69 -5.49 -8.87
N ALA A 655 -12.85 -6.77 -9.22
CA ALA A 655 -12.85 -7.86 -8.25
C ALA A 655 -11.48 -8.00 -7.57
N GLU A 656 -10.40 -8.02 -8.37
CA GLU A 656 -9.03 -8.09 -7.89
C GLU A 656 -8.68 -6.89 -7.00
N TYR A 657 -9.02 -5.68 -7.44
CA TYR A 657 -8.78 -4.45 -6.68
C TYR A 657 -9.54 -4.43 -5.36
N SER A 658 -10.82 -4.83 -5.36
CA SER A 658 -11.62 -4.90 -4.13
C SER A 658 -11.04 -5.91 -3.14
N ASP A 659 -10.59 -7.08 -3.61
CA ASP A 659 -9.94 -8.08 -2.77
C ASP A 659 -8.62 -7.55 -2.18
N ARG A 660 -7.78 -6.89 -3.01
CA ARG A 660 -6.55 -6.24 -2.54
C ARG A 660 -6.80 -5.18 -1.48
N LEU A 661 -7.84 -4.36 -1.63
CA LEU A 661 -8.22 -3.36 -0.61
C LEU A 661 -8.65 -4.01 0.70
N ARG A 662 -9.44 -5.09 0.64
CA ARG A 662 -9.85 -5.85 1.84
C ARG A 662 -8.66 -6.43 2.59
N ARG A 663 -7.58 -6.79 1.89
CA ARG A 663 -6.36 -7.35 2.47
C ARG A 663 -5.21 -6.35 2.53
N SER A 664 -5.48 -5.05 2.43
CA SER A 664 -4.45 -4.01 2.42
C SER A 664 -3.80 -3.85 3.79
N CYS A 665 -2.48 -3.79 3.85
CA CYS A 665 -1.75 -3.43 5.06
C CYS A 665 -2.12 -2.02 5.55
N THR A 666 -2.44 -1.09 4.65
CA THR A 666 -2.84 0.30 4.98
C THR A 666 -4.19 0.33 5.70
N LEU A 667 -5.11 -0.57 5.35
CA LEU A 667 -6.37 -0.78 6.07
C LEU A 667 -6.10 -1.21 7.51
N ILE A 668 -5.22 -2.19 7.71
CA ILE A 668 -4.85 -2.67 9.05
C ILE A 668 -4.20 -1.55 9.86
N MET A 669 -3.21 -0.86 9.29
CA MET A 669 -2.54 0.29 9.91
C MET A 669 -3.57 1.34 10.37
N THR A 670 -4.56 1.67 9.54
CA THR A 670 -5.60 2.67 9.87
C THR A 670 -6.32 2.33 11.17
N VAL A 671 -6.76 1.07 11.33
CA VAL A 671 -7.49 0.63 12.53
C VAL A 671 -6.56 0.51 13.74
N ILE A 672 -5.36 -0.03 13.56
CA ILE A 672 -4.39 -0.25 14.64
C ILE A 672 -3.89 1.08 15.22
N GLU A 673 -3.49 2.04 14.39
CA GLU A 673 -2.98 3.34 14.84
C GLU A 673 -4.04 4.10 15.66
N GLU A 674 -5.31 4.05 15.23
CA GLU A 674 -6.42 4.65 15.95
C GLU A 674 -6.69 3.98 17.30
N ARG A 675 -6.73 2.64 17.34
CA ARG A 675 -6.96 1.91 18.61
C ARG A 675 -5.83 2.17 19.60
N ARG A 676 -4.58 2.16 19.14
CA ARG A 676 -3.40 2.47 19.98
C ARG A 676 -3.47 3.88 20.54
N ALA A 677 -3.76 4.88 19.70
CA ALA A 677 -3.92 6.26 20.15
C ALA A 677 -5.09 6.41 21.15
N THR A 678 -6.23 5.77 20.87
CA THR A 678 -7.40 5.79 21.77
C THR A 678 -7.06 5.20 23.14
N ARG A 679 -6.37 4.04 23.17
CA ARG A 679 -5.88 3.42 24.41
C ARG A 679 -4.87 4.29 25.12
N ALA A 680 -3.99 4.99 24.41
CA ALA A 680 -3.00 5.89 24.99
C ALA A 680 -3.65 6.99 25.85
N TYR A 681 -4.83 7.47 25.46
CA TYR A 681 -5.59 8.48 26.21
C TYR A 681 -6.65 7.92 27.18
N GLY A 682 -6.75 6.59 27.30
CA GLY A 682 -7.78 5.94 28.11
C GLY A 682 -9.19 6.11 27.52
N GLY A 683 -9.28 6.32 26.20
CA GLY A 683 -10.55 6.29 25.47
C GLY A 683 -11.16 4.89 25.48
N ARG A 684 -12.48 4.82 25.29
CA ARG A 684 -13.19 3.54 25.19
C ARG A 684 -13.04 2.99 23.77
N LEU A 685 -12.69 1.72 23.67
CA LEU A 685 -12.71 0.98 22.42
C LEU A 685 -14.07 0.30 22.29
N ASP A 686 -14.77 0.55 21.20
CA ASP A 686 -16.04 -0.12 20.90
C ASP A 686 -15.75 -1.51 20.36
N GLY A 687 -16.10 -2.54 21.14
CA GLY A 687 -15.91 -3.94 20.76
C GLY A 687 -14.45 -4.40 20.64
N GLY A 688 -14.28 -5.71 20.45
CA GLY A 688 -13.00 -6.31 20.12
C GLY A 688 -12.56 -5.97 18.70
N ILE A 689 -11.26 -6.09 18.39
CA ILE A 689 -10.69 -5.87 17.06
C ILE A 689 -11.37 -6.76 16.00
N GLU A 690 -11.75 -7.98 16.37
CA GLU A 690 -12.48 -8.93 15.51
C GLU A 690 -13.91 -8.46 15.17
N GLN A 691 -14.47 -7.54 15.96
CA GLN A 691 -15.80 -6.95 15.74
C GLN A 691 -15.73 -5.66 14.91
N SER A 692 -14.53 -5.24 14.48
CA SER A 692 -14.38 -4.06 13.64
C SER A 692 -15.11 -4.26 12.31
N PRO A 693 -16.01 -3.35 11.89
CA PRO A 693 -16.76 -3.48 10.64
C PRO A 693 -15.85 -3.46 9.42
N LEU A 694 -14.66 -2.85 9.54
CA LEU A 694 -13.67 -2.79 8.48
C LEU A 694 -12.81 -4.06 8.37
N LEU A 695 -12.77 -4.88 9.41
CA LEU A 695 -11.87 -6.04 9.51
C LEU A 695 -12.62 -7.37 9.66
N GLY A 696 -13.96 -7.37 9.67
CA GLY A 696 -14.77 -8.57 9.91
C GLY A 696 -14.58 -9.69 8.88
N HIS A 697 -14.00 -9.41 7.70
CA HIS A 697 -13.65 -10.40 6.69
C HIS A 697 -12.25 -11.01 6.87
N ILE A 698 -11.46 -10.55 7.85
CA ILE A 698 -10.09 -11.02 8.06
C ILE A 698 -10.09 -12.29 8.91
N THR A 699 -9.39 -13.28 8.41
CA THR A 699 -9.19 -14.60 9.03
C THR A 699 -7.71 -14.83 9.34
N ASP A 700 -7.38 -15.92 10.04
CA ASP A 700 -5.99 -16.27 10.39
C ASP A 700 -5.10 -16.60 9.18
N ASP A 701 -5.70 -17.12 8.10
CA ASP A 701 -5.06 -17.45 6.83
C ASP A 701 -4.93 -16.27 5.86
N THR A 702 -5.55 -15.12 6.17
CA THR A 702 -5.47 -13.92 5.32
C THR A 702 -4.03 -13.44 5.16
N SER A 703 -3.52 -13.44 3.93
CA SER A 703 -2.25 -12.80 3.57
C SER A 703 -2.50 -11.34 3.19
N PHE A 704 -1.74 -10.40 3.77
CA PHE A 704 -1.90 -8.98 3.49
C PHE A 704 -0.99 -8.50 2.38
N VAL A 705 -1.43 -7.45 1.68
CA VAL A 705 -0.72 -6.83 0.55
C VAL A 705 -0.38 -5.38 0.82
N THR A 706 0.77 -4.92 0.34
CA THR A 706 1.18 -3.52 0.39
C THR A 706 0.97 -2.85 -0.96
N ALA A 707 0.58 -1.58 -0.93
CA ALA A 707 0.38 -0.74 -2.11
C ALA A 707 1.20 0.56 -2.04
N ILE A 708 2.16 0.65 -1.11
CA ILE A 708 2.90 1.89 -0.85
C ILE A 708 3.62 2.36 -2.13
N ASP A 709 3.36 3.60 -2.53
CA ASP A 709 3.95 4.19 -3.73
C ASP A 709 5.06 5.19 -3.37
N HIS A 710 6.28 4.88 -3.80
CA HIS A 710 7.46 5.72 -3.65
C HIS A 710 7.83 6.49 -4.93
N GLY A 711 7.07 6.34 -6.02
CA GLY A 711 7.38 6.95 -7.32
C GLY A 711 7.41 8.48 -7.31
N SER A 712 6.77 9.10 -6.31
CA SER A 712 6.79 10.57 -6.11
C SER A 712 8.00 11.08 -5.32
N PHE A 713 8.85 10.20 -4.76
CA PHE A 713 10.08 10.62 -4.09
C PHE A 713 11.15 11.09 -5.09
N PRO A 714 12.03 12.03 -4.70
CA PRO A 714 13.20 12.37 -5.50
C PRO A 714 14.05 11.13 -5.79
N ASN A 715 14.40 10.93 -7.06
CA ASN A 715 15.29 9.86 -7.52
C ASN A 715 16.51 10.48 -8.22
N LEU A 716 17.58 10.71 -7.46
CA LEU A 716 18.84 11.27 -7.96
C LEU A 716 19.95 10.21 -8.03
N GLU A 717 19.65 8.99 -7.63
CA GLU A 717 20.58 7.88 -7.44
C GLU A 717 20.55 6.90 -8.61
N SER A 718 21.67 6.21 -8.82
CA SER A 718 21.70 5.03 -9.66
C SER A 718 21.03 3.83 -8.97
N SER A 719 20.60 2.86 -9.76
CA SER A 719 20.01 1.60 -9.28
C SER A 719 20.98 0.72 -8.47
N TYR A 720 22.26 1.07 -8.41
CA TYR A 720 23.28 0.37 -7.62
C TYR A 720 23.33 0.83 -6.16
N THR A 721 22.61 1.89 -5.81
CA THR A 721 22.52 2.41 -4.43
C THR A 721 21.09 2.36 -3.93
N ALA A 722 20.92 2.29 -2.60
CA ALA A 722 19.60 2.34 -2.00
C ALA A 722 18.92 3.69 -2.36
N PRO A 723 17.65 3.68 -2.77
CA PRO A 723 16.94 4.92 -3.09
C PRO A 723 16.72 5.75 -1.83
N LEU A 724 16.56 7.06 -1.99
CA LEU A 724 16.52 8.00 -0.86
C LEU A 724 15.45 7.64 0.19
N TYR A 725 14.23 7.28 -0.24
CA TYR A 725 13.14 6.90 0.66
C TYR A 725 13.50 5.69 1.55
N ASP A 726 14.34 4.77 1.05
CA ASP A 726 14.77 3.56 1.76
C ASP A 726 15.79 3.88 2.87
N ILE A 727 16.53 4.98 2.71
CA ILE A 727 17.57 5.42 3.64
C ILE A 727 16.97 6.26 4.77
N ILE A 728 15.95 7.07 4.48
CA ILE A 728 15.33 8.01 5.43
C ILE A 728 14.07 7.48 6.10
N LYS A 729 13.66 6.24 5.83
CA LYS A 729 12.48 5.68 6.50
C LYS A 729 12.75 5.41 7.97
N PHE A 730 11.77 5.71 8.81
CA PHE A 730 11.83 5.53 10.26
C PHE A 730 12.10 4.07 10.68
N GLY A 731 11.61 3.12 9.89
CA GLY A 731 11.82 1.69 10.11
C GLY A 731 11.35 0.87 8.91
N PRO A 732 11.29 -0.46 9.03
CA PRO A 732 10.76 -1.31 7.96
C PRO A 732 9.31 -0.94 7.61
N GLU A 733 8.98 -1.05 6.32
CA GLU A 733 7.64 -0.78 5.79
C GLU A 733 6.59 -1.75 6.35
N LEU A 734 5.32 -1.42 6.10
CA LEU A 734 4.21 -2.33 6.37
C LEU A 734 4.42 -3.67 5.66
N SER A 735 4.21 -4.77 6.38
CA SER A 735 4.28 -6.13 5.85
C SER A 735 3.14 -6.97 6.39
N SER A 736 2.90 -8.12 5.76
CA SER A 736 1.88 -9.07 6.20
C SER A 736 2.14 -9.56 7.63
N GLU A 737 3.40 -9.88 7.94
CA GLU A 737 3.84 -10.34 9.25
C GLU A 737 3.64 -9.27 10.32
N ARG A 738 4.05 -8.02 10.05
CA ARG A 738 3.88 -6.90 10.99
C ARG A 738 2.39 -6.61 11.24
N CYS A 739 1.56 -6.63 10.20
CA CYS A 739 0.12 -6.43 10.34
C CYS A 739 -0.53 -7.56 11.15
N ARG A 740 -0.13 -8.82 10.90
CA ARG A 740 -0.61 -9.98 11.67
C ARG A 740 -0.23 -9.88 13.14
N LEU A 741 1.04 -9.58 13.45
CA LEU A 741 1.50 -9.39 14.82
C LEU A 741 0.77 -8.24 15.53
N ALA A 742 0.50 -7.14 14.82
CA ALA A 742 -0.30 -6.03 15.35
C ALA A 742 -1.74 -6.46 15.70
N LEU A 743 -2.43 -7.17 14.80
CA LEU A 743 -3.78 -7.70 15.05
C LEU A 743 -3.81 -8.67 16.24
N LEU A 744 -2.88 -9.62 16.30
CA LEU A 744 -2.78 -10.57 17.41
C LEU A 744 -2.48 -9.86 18.75
N SER A 745 -1.68 -8.79 18.73
CA SER A 745 -1.45 -7.99 19.94
C SER A 745 -2.70 -7.23 20.40
N GLU A 746 -3.54 -6.77 19.47
CA GLU A 746 -4.82 -6.14 19.82
C GLU A 746 -5.82 -7.18 20.35
N GLN A 747 -5.89 -8.38 19.75
CA GLN A 747 -6.70 -9.49 20.28
C GLN A 747 -6.28 -9.87 21.70
N PHE A 748 -4.97 -9.96 21.95
CA PHE A 748 -4.43 -10.20 23.30
C PHE A 748 -4.89 -9.12 24.28
N LEU A 749 -4.77 -7.85 23.90
CA LEU A 749 -5.16 -6.73 24.76
C LEU A 749 -6.67 -6.68 25.01
N ASP A 750 -7.48 -6.99 24.01
CA ASP A 750 -8.94 -7.09 24.16
C ASP A 750 -9.30 -8.21 25.15
N ALA A 751 -8.64 -9.38 25.07
CA ALA A 751 -8.88 -10.50 25.97
C ALA A 751 -8.50 -10.19 27.43
N VAL A 752 -7.33 -9.58 27.66
CA VAL A 752 -6.82 -9.32 29.02
C VAL A 752 -7.49 -8.13 29.70
N THR A 753 -8.02 -7.18 28.92
CA THR A 753 -8.71 -5.99 29.44
C THR A 753 -10.24 -6.10 29.41
N TYR A 754 -10.78 -7.20 28.89
CA TYR A 754 -12.21 -7.44 28.81
C TYR A 754 -12.88 -7.35 30.19
N LYS A 755 -14.01 -6.63 30.24
CA LYS A 755 -14.88 -6.55 31.41
C LYS A 755 -16.30 -6.81 30.97
N ALA A 756 -16.93 -7.81 31.59
CA ALA A 756 -18.34 -8.10 31.33
C ALA A 756 -19.21 -6.86 31.64
N PRO A 757 -20.25 -6.58 30.84
CA PRO A 757 -21.21 -5.52 31.15
C PRO A 757 -21.81 -5.71 32.55
N LYS A 758 -22.05 -4.61 33.26
CA LYS A 758 -22.58 -4.65 34.64
C LYS A 758 -23.94 -5.37 34.76
N ASP A 759 -24.70 -5.38 33.67
CA ASP A 759 -26.04 -5.97 33.61
C ASP A 759 -26.00 -7.46 33.21
N TYR A 760 -24.84 -7.99 32.83
CA TYR A 760 -24.66 -9.40 32.53
C TYR A 760 -24.70 -10.24 33.81
N LYS A 761 -25.77 -11.01 33.98
CA LYS A 761 -25.96 -11.96 35.10
C LYS A 761 -26.25 -13.36 34.55
N PRO A 762 -25.25 -14.25 34.49
CA PRO A 762 -25.45 -15.59 33.93
C PRO A 762 -26.37 -16.43 34.83
N THR A 763 -27.38 -17.09 34.24
CA THR A 763 -28.32 -17.98 34.94
C THR A 763 -27.62 -19.12 35.68
N LYS A 764 -26.48 -19.59 35.14
CA LYS A 764 -25.60 -20.60 35.74
C LYS A 764 -24.16 -20.07 35.83
N ALA A 765 -23.88 -19.26 36.85
CA ALA A 765 -22.61 -18.57 36.99
C ALA A 765 -21.37 -19.50 36.95
N ASN A 766 -21.43 -20.68 37.59
CA ASN A 766 -20.29 -21.61 37.59
C ASN A 766 -20.04 -22.27 36.23
N GLU A 767 -21.10 -22.58 35.48
CA GLU A 767 -20.98 -23.16 34.13
C GLU A 767 -20.45 -22.11 33.14
N ALA A 768 -20.96 -20.88 33.22
CA ALA A 768 -20.45 -19.75 32.43
C ALA A 768 -18.97 -19.49 32.72
N ALA A 769 -18.58 -19.41 34.00
CA ALA A 769 -17.19 -19.23 34.39
C ALA A 769 -16.24 -20.35 33.89
N ALA A 770 -16.71 -21.60 33.85
CA ALA A 770 -15.93 -22.71 33.31
C ALA A 770 -15.75 -22.59 31.79
N LYS A 771 -16.79 -22.18 31.07
CA LYS A 771 -16.72 -21.91 29.63
C LYS A 771 -15.81 -20.73 29.32
N ASP A 772 -15.92 -19.64 30.07
CA ASP A 772 -15.05 -18.47 29.92
C ASP A 772 -13.58 -18.85 30.16
N LYS A 773 -13.30 -19.64 31.21
CA LYS A 773 -11.95 -20.16 31.47
C LYS A 773 -11.42 -20.99 30.31
N ALA A 774 -12.22 -21.91 29.77
CA ALA A 774 -11.82 -22.77 28.65
C ALA A 774 -11.55 -21.94 27.38
N TYR A 775 -12.43 -20.99 27.07
CA TYR A 775 -12.26 -20.06 25.95
C TYR A 775 -10.97 -19.24 26.08
N LEU A 776 -10.65 -18.74 27.28
CA LEU A 776 -9.44 -17.97 27.52
C LEU A 776 -8.17 -18.83 27.39
N ILE A 777 -8.18 -20.07 27.88
CA ILE A 777 -7.06 -21.01 27.69
C ILE A 777 -6.81 -21.25 26.20
N GLU A 778 -7.86 -21.53 25.43
CA GLU A 778 -7.75 -21.73 23.98
C GLU A 778 -7.24 -20.47 23.28
N THR A 779 -7.78 -19.30 23.64
CA THR A 779 -7.36 -18.00 23.09
C THR A 779 -5.87 -17.74 23.32
N TYR A 780 -5.40 -17.86 24.57
CA TYR A 780 -3.98 -17.62 24.88
C TYR A 780 -3.05 -18.70 24.30
N SER A 781 -3.53 -19.93 24.13
CA SER A 781 -2.79 -21.00 23.43
C SER A 781 -2.59 -20.65 21.96
N ARG A 782 -3.69 -20.32 21.25
CA ARG A 782 -3.66 -19.89 19.85
C ARG A 782 -2.75 -18.70 19.64
N LEU A 783 -2.86 -17.67 20.50
CA LEU A 783 -2.03 -16.47 20.43
C LEU A 783 -0.54 -16.81 20.62
N ASN A 784 -0.20 -17.61 21.64
CA ASN A 784 1.18 -18.02 21.90
C ASN A 784 1.79 -18.81 20.72
N GLU A 785 1.07 -19.80 20.20
CA GLU A 785 1.55 -20.63 19.08
C GLU A 785 1.71 -19.82 17.79
N THR A 786 0.72 -18.98 17.46
CA THR A 786 0.70 -18.19 16.22
C THR A 786 1.78 -17.12 16.24
N ILE A 787 1.90 -16.37 17.35
CA ILE A 787 2.93 -15.33 17.49
C ILE A 787 4.33 -15.98 17.49
N ALA A 788 4.53 -17.08 18.23
CA ALA A 788 5.81 -17.79 18.22
C ALA A 788 6.20 -18.26 16.81
N THR A 789 5.25 -18.83 16.06
CA THR A 789 5.49 -19.28 14.67
C THR A 789 5.94 -18.12 13.77
N LEU A 790 5.30 -16.96 13.89
CA LEU A 790 5.67 -15.77 13.12
C LEU A 790 7.05 -15.24 13.52
N LEU A 791 7.36 -15.19 14.82
CA LEU A 791 8.65 -14.69 15.32
C LEU A 791 9.82 -15.64 14.98
N LEU A 792 9.57 -16.95 14.91
CA LEU A 792 10.58 -17.97 14.61
C LEU A 792 10.84 -18.19 13.10
N ASN A 793 10.08 -17.54 12.21
CA ASN A 793 10.22 -17.75 10.76
C ASN A 793 11.62 -17.26 10.24
N PRO A 794 12.48 -18.16 9.71
CA PRO A 794 13.85 -17.85 9.28
C PRO A 794 13.99 -16.95 8.06
N SER A 795 12.91 -16.73 7.29
CA SER A 795 12.89 -15.75 6.18
C SER A 795 12.81 -14.28 6.66
N SER A 796 12.87 -14.10 8.00
CA SER A 796 13.23 -12.91 8.78
C SER A 796 12.11 -11.92 9.05
N THR A 797 11.14 -12.30 9.90
CA THR A 797 10.16 -11.39 10.53
C THR A 797 10.85 -10.23 11.28
N ALA A 798 12.00 -10.49 11.89
CA ALA A 798 12.82 -9.45 12.52
C ALA A 798 13.21 -8.34 11.52
N SER A 799 13.39 -8.68 10.22
CA SER A 799 13.67 -7.67 9.19
C SER A 799 12.52 -6.71 8.89
N LYS A 800 11.31 -7.03 9.36
CA LYS A 800 10.06 -6.31 9.12
C LYS A 800 9.60 -5.48 10.31
N LEU A 801 10.35 -5.49 11.40
CA LEU A 801 10.00 -4.82 12.66
C LEU A 801 11.13 -3.88 13.08
N THR A 802 10.78 -2.81 13.79
CA THR A 802 11.79 -2.07 14.57
C THR A 802 12.26 -2.94 15.75
N SER A 803 13.46 -2.68 16.29
CA SER A 803 13.93 -3.41 17.49
C SER A 803 12.93 -3.30 18.67
N PRO A 804 12.34 -2.12 18.97
CA PRO A 804 11.28 -2.02 19.96
C PRO A 804 10.04 -2.86 19.63
N GLU A 805 9.55 -2.83 18.39
CA GLU A 805 8.38 -3.64 17.96
C GLU A 805 8.64 -5.14 18.16
N HIS A 806 9.82 -5.63 17.75
CA HIS A 806 10.19 -7.03 17.93
C HIS A 806 10.14 -7.45 19.40
N ARG A 807 10.68 -6.62 20.31
CA ARG A 807 10.66 -6.88 21.76
C ARG A 807 9.25 -6.82 22.34
N TYR A 808 8.42 -5.89 21.88
CA TYR A 808 7.03 -5.81 22.27
C TYR A 808 6.27 -7.09 21.88
N TYR A 809 6.33 -7.52 20.62
CA TYR A 809 5.63 -8.74 20.19
C TYR A 809 6.18 -10.01 20.86
N THR A 810 7.50 -10.06 21.11
CA THR A 810 8.10 -11.14 21.89
C THR A 810 7.57 -11.16 23.33
N THR A 811 7.35 -9.98 23.94
CA THR A 811 6.74 -9.86 25.27
C THR A 811 5.29 -10.33 25.26
N ILE A 812 4.49 -9.95 24.26
CA ILE A 812 3.10 -10.44 24.10
C ILE A 812 3.06 -11.97 23.95
N ASN A 813 4.01 -12.55 23.21
CA ASN A 813 4.14 -14.00 23.10
C ASN A 813 4.33 -14.65 24.47
N PHE A 814 5.30 -14.16 25.25
CA PHE A 814 5.56 -14.67 26.59
C PHE A 814 4.38 -14.44 27.53
N LEU A 815 3.73 -13.27 27.51
CA LEU A 815 2.55 -13.01 28.32
C LEU A 815 1.38 -13.95 27.99
N SER A 816 1.18 -14.30 26.72
CA SER A 816 0.19 -15.29 26.30
C SER A 816 0.51 -16.67 26.91
N GLY A 817 1.78 -17.09 26.87
CA GLY A 817 2.22 -18.32 27.53
C GLY A 817 2.07 -18.29 29.06
N LEU A 818 2.31 -17.14 29.71
CA LEU A 818 2.12 -16.93 31.14
C LEU A 818 0.64 -17.08 31.52
N LEU A 819 -0.26 -16.42 30.79
CA LEU A 819 -1.71 -16.46 31.06
C LEU A 819 -2.29 -17.86 30.83
N ARG A 820 -1.85 -18.55 29.77
CA ARG A 820 -2.20 -19.97 29.55
C ARG A 820 -1.78 -20.83 30.76
N THR A 821 -0.51 -20.76 31.14
CA THR A 821 0.04 -21.52 32.28
C THR A 821 -0.69 -21.19 33.59
N ALA A 822 -0.99 -19.91 33.82
CA ALA A 822 -1.70 -19.45 35.00
C ALA A 822 -3.12 -20.04 35.08
N LEU A 823 -3.86 -20.06 33.97
CA LEU A 823 -5.23 -20.59 33.95
C LEU A 823 -5.27 -22.12 34.04
N GLU A 824 -4.29 -22.82 33.47
CA GLU A 824 -4.20 -24.29 33.53
C GLU A 824 -3.79 -24.80 34.92
N THR A 825 -2.99 -24.03 35.67
CA THR A 825 -2.41 -24.48 36.95
C THR A 825 -3.26 -24.08 38.15
N SER A 826 -3.94 -25.06 38.77
CA SER A 826 -4.64 -24.89 40.03
C SER A 826 -3.71 -24.96 41.24
N LYS A 827 -4.21 -24.55 42.41
CA LYS A 827 -3.48 -24.58 43.69
C LYS A 827 -2.98 -25.99 44.07
N SER A 828 -3.67 -27.04 43.63
CA SER A 828 -3.35 -28.44 43.96
C SER A 828 -2.38 -29.10 42.97
N ASP A 829 -2.10 -28.46 41.84
CA ASP A 829 -1.23 -29.01 40.81
C ASP A 829 0.25 -28.86 41.19
N PRO A 830 1.15 -29.70 40.65
CA PRO A 830 2.58 -29.54 40.84
C PRO A 830 3.06 -28.19 40.31
N ALA A 831 4.08 -27.62 40.95
CA ALA A 831 4.63 -26.32 40.61
C ALA A 831 5.11 -26.29 39.14
N PRO A 832 4.60 -25.36 38.29
CA PRO A 832 5.01 -25.24 36.89
C PRO A 832 6.29 -24.40 36.75
N THR A 833 7.32 -24.74 37.54
CA THR A 833 8.47 -23.85 37.78
C THR A 833 9.32 -23.59 36.53
N SER A 834 9.47 -24.57 35.63
CA SER A 834 10.27 -24.42 34.41
C SER A 834 9.63 -23.49 33.37
N SER A 835 8.33 -23.62 33.12
CA SER A 835 7.59 -22.79 32.17
C SER A 835 7.44 -21.36 32.69
N LEU A 836 7.12 -21.20 33.98
CA LEU A 836 7.05 -19.88 34.62
C LEU A 836 8.40 -19.17 34.61
N SER A 837 9.49 -19.87 34.95
CA SER A 837 10.84 -19.28 34.95
C SER A 837 11.26 -18.81 33.57
N THR A 838 11.08 -19.65 32.55
CA THR A 838 11.41 -19.33 31.15
C THR A 838 10.66 -18.09 30.68
N THR A 839 9.35 -18.06 30.93
CA THR A 839 8.46 -16.97 30.49
C THR A 839 8.79 -15.66 31.21
N THR A 840 8.98 -15.72 32.54
CA THR A 840 9.31 -14.54 33.36
C THR A 840 10.66 -13.94 32.97
N THR A 841 11.67 -14.80 32.78
CA THR A 841 13.01 -14.37 32.34
C THR A 841 12.95 -13.73 30.96
N GLY A 842 12.16 -14.30 30.03
CA GLY A 842 11.95 -13.73 28.70
C GLY A 842 11.29 -12.34 28.73
N ILE A 843 10.25 -12.16 29.55
CA ILE A 843 9.57 -10.87 29.74
C ILE A 843 10.54 -9.83 30.30
N GLN A 844 11.25 -10.16 31.38
CA GLN A 844 12.21 -9.26 32.02
C GLN A 844 13.35 -8.88 31.05
N ALA A 845 13.91 -9.85 30.32
CA ALA A 845 14.97 -9.59 29.35
C ALA A 845 14.51 -8.65 28.22
N CYS A 846 13.28 -8.81 27.71
CA CYS A 846 12.73 -7.90 26.69
C CYS A 846 12.53 -6.48 27.25
N LEU A 847 11.98 -6.37 28.46
CA LEU A 847 11.73 -5.08 29.11
C LEU A 847 13.04 -4.36 29.49
N ASP A 848 14.02 -5.08 30.03
CA ASP A 848 15.35 -4.54 30.34
C ASP A 848 16.11 -4.11 29.09
N ALA A 849 15.94 -4.86 27.99
CA ALA A 849 16.47 -4.43 26.71
C ALA A 849 15.81 -3.11 26.28
N LEU A 850 14.47 -3.02 26.28
CA LEU A 850 13.75 -1.78 25.94
C LEU A 850 14.18 -0.60 26.81
N ARG A 851 14.36 -0.84 28.12
CA ARG A 851 14.89 0.15 29.06
C ARG A 851 16.30 0.59 28.67
N ARG A 852 17.19 -0.33 28.30
CA ARG A 852 18.54 0.01 27.81
C ARG A 852 18.48 0.88 26.56
N ASP A 853 17.65 0.53 25.57
CA ASP A 853 17.49 1.35 24.36
C ASP A 853 16.93 2.74 24.69
N PHE A 854 16.01 2.82 25.65
CA PHE A 854 15.41 4.06 26.13
C PHE A 854 16.40 4.97 26.86
N VAL A 855 17.29 4.42 27.68
CA VAL A 855 18.30 5.18 28.44
C VAL A 855 19.57 5.43 27.61
N SER A 856 19.86 4.58 26.62
CA SER A 856 21.10 4.65 25.85
C SER A 856 21.19 5.96 25.07
N THR A 857 22.33 6.65 25.21
CA THR A 857 22.76 7.65 24.23
C THR A 857 23.49 6.91 23.11
N PRO A 858 23.13 7.11 21.84
CA PRO A 858 23.78 6.41 20.73
C PRO A 858 25.29 6.66 20.66
N PRO A 859 26.08 5.76 20.04
CA PRO A 859 27.50 6.02 19.75
C PRO A 859 27.65 7.27 18.87
N GLN A 860 28.31 8.31 19.37
CA GLN A 860 28.38 9.60 18.69
C GLN A 860 29.55 9.66 17.71
N ILE A 861 29.28 9.93 16.43
CA ILE A 861 30.31 10.29 15.42
C ILE A 861 30.85 11.71 15.68
N SER A 862 29.99 12.60 16.19
CA SER A 862 30.36 13.91 16.73
C SER A 862 29.59 14.12 18.03
N PRO A 863 30.26 14.41 19.16
CA PRO A 863 29.56 14.59 20.42
C PRO A 863 28.77 15.90 20.40
N LEU A 864 27.47 15.79 20.68
CA LEU A 864 26.66 16.97 21.05
C LEU A 864 27.11 17.46 22.44
N PRO A 865 26.85 18.74 22.79
CA PRO A 865 27.17 19.27 24.11
C PRO A 865 26.64 18.37 25.24
N ALA A 866 27.38 18.25 26.35
CA ALA A 866 26.95 17.41 27.47
C ALA A 866 25.58 17.86 28.01
N GLY A 867 24.64 16.92 28.21
CA GLY A 867 23.28 17.21 28.67
C GLY A 867 22.25 17.47 27.57
N ASP A 868 22.61 17.21 26.31
CA ASP A 868 21.70 17.31 25.17
C ASP A 868 20.50 16.35 25.23
N VAL A 869 19.38 16.74 24.61
CA VAL A 869 18.14 15.94 24.55
C VAL A 869 17.71 15.56 23.14
N PHE A 870 18.45 15.94 22.09
CA PHE A 870 18.13 15.73 20.67
C PHE A 870 17.71 14.29 20.38
N TYR A 871 18.54 13.31 20.74
CA TYR A 871 18.24 11.89 20.47
C TYR A 871 17.00 11.37 21.22
N SER A 872 16.70 11.95 22.39
CA SER A 872 15.47 11.62 23.12
C SER A 872 14.24 12.24 22.48
N LEU A 873 14.35 13.44 21.93
CA LEU A 873 13.28 14.10 21.18
C LEU A 873 13.04 13.43 19.82
N ALA A 874 14.08 12.85 19.22
CA ALA A 874 14.00 12.16 17.93
C ALA A 874 13.58 10.68 18.01
N ASN A 875 13.51 10.08 19.20
CA ASN A 875 13.11 8.67 19.38
C ASN A 875 11.88 8.45 20.29
N PRO A 876 10.75 9.14 20.05
CA PRO A 876 9.53 8.96 20.85
C PRO A 876 8.90 7.57 20.67
N HIS A 877 9.13 6.90 19.54
CA HIS A 877 8.63 5.54 19.29
C HIS A 877 9.11 4.54 20.34
N THR A 878 10.40 4.54 20.67
CA THR A 878 10.96 3.60 21.66
C THR A 878 10.36 3.84 23.04
N LEU A 879 10.14 5.11 23.41
CA LEU A 879 9.45 5.49 24.66
C LEU A 879 8.01 4.95 24.68
N SER A 880 7.24 5.18 23.61
CA SER A 880 5.85 4.72 23.51
C SER A 880 5.75 3.19 23.54
N VAL A 881 6.64 2.48 22.83
CA VAL A 881 6.65 1.01 22.84
C VAL A 881 7.09 0.45 24.20
N PHE A 882 8.05 1.09 24.88
CA PHE A 882 8.44 0.71 26.24
C PHE A 882 7.27 0.86 27.22
N ARG A 883 6.50 1.96 27.11
CA ARG A 883 5.26 2.16 27.85
C ARG A 883 4.24 1.07 27.55
N ASP A 884 3.94 0.82 26.27
CA ASP A 884 2.93 -0.14 25.86
C ASP A 884 3.28 -1.56 26.31
N THR A 885 4.57 -1.90 26.31
CA THR A 885 5.08 -3.17 26.85
C THR A 885 4.83 -3.26 28.36
N ALA A 886 5.17 -2.21 29.13
CA ALA A 886 4.95 -2.19 30.57
C ALA A 886 3.46 -2.26 30.93
N LEU A 887 2.59 -1.58 30.16
CA LEU A 887 1.14 -1.66 30.34
C LEU A 887 0.58 -3.05 30.01
N ALA A 888 1.06 -3.70 28.94
CA ALA A 888 0.64 -5.07 28.63
C ALA A 888 0.99 -6.04 29.78
N ILE A 889 2.17 -5.89 30.40
CA ILE A 889 2.54 -6.62 31.60
C ILE A 889 1.56 -6.32 32.75
N LYS A 890 1.31 -5.03 33.05
CA LYS A 890 0.41 -4.60 34.13
C LYS A 890 -1.03 -5.08 33.94
N TYR A 891 -1.56 -5.07 32.72
CA TYR A 891 -2.88 -5.61 32.42
C TYR A 891 -2.92 -7.12 32.63
N SER A 892 -1.86 -7.84 32.24
CA SER A 892 -1.75 -9.28 32.45
C SER A 892 -1.67 -9.66 33.93
N THR A 893 -0.87 -8.95 34.72
CA THR A 893 -0.75 -9.19 36.17
C THR A 893 -2.06 -8.85 36.89
N SER A 894 -2.69 -7.72 36.53
CA SER A 894 -4.01 -7.34 37.04
C SER A 894 -5.08 -8.37 36.70
N PHE A 895 -5.06 -8.93 35.50
CA PHE A 895 -5.97 -10.00 35.08
C PHE A 895 -5.77 -11.25 35.95
N ILE A 896 -4.54 -11.72 36.13
CA ILE A 896 -4.22 -12.90 36.96
C ILE A 896 -4.73 -12.71 38.40
N ILE A 897 -4.46 -11.55 39.00
CA ILE A 897 -4.86 -11.23 40.37
C ILE A 897 -6.39 -11.17 40.48
N SER A 898 -7.05 -10.48 39.55
CA SER A 898 -8.51 -10.35 39.54
C SER A 898 -9.20 -11.70 39.36
N PHE A 899 -8.70 -12.52 38.42
CA PHE A 899 -9.20 -13.87 38.20
C PHE A 899 -9.07 -14.73 39.46
N ASN A 900 -7.92 -14.72 40.14
CA ASN A 900 -7.75 -15.46 41.39
C ASN A 900 -8.71 -14.98 42.49
N ASN A 901 -8.92 -13.67 42.62
CA ASN A 901 -9.87 -13.12 43.61
C ASN A 901 -11.31 -13.56 43.31
N GLU A 902 -11.70 -13.61 42.04
CA GLU A 902 -13.00 -14.15 41.64
C GLU A 902 -13.13 -15.64 41.97
N GLN A 903 -12.08 -16.45 41.75
CA GLN A 903 -12.09 -17.86 42.12
C GLN A 903 -12.19 -18.06 43.64
N GLN A 904 -11.49 -17.25 44.43
CA GLN A 904 -11.60 -17.26 45.91
C GLN A 904 -13.02 -16.93 46.38
N ALA A 905 -13.67 -15.96 45.74
CA ALA A 905 -15.05 -15.60 46.07
C ALA A 905 -16.04 -16.73 45.71
N ARG A 906 -15.75 -17.53 44.68
CA ARG A 906 -16.59 -18.63 44.18
C ARG A 906 -16.39 -19.93 44.95
N ASP A 907 -15.15 -20.29 45.29
CA ASP A 907 -14.79 -21.55 45.95
C ASP A 907 -14.11 -21.32 47.30
N ARG A 908 -14.90 -21.48 48.37
CA ARG A 908 -14.41 -21.38 49.76
C ARG A 908 -13.43 -22.50 50.14
N SER A 909 -13.36 -23.61 49.39
CA SER A 909 -12.35 -24.65 49.61
C SER A 909 -10.96 -24.23 49.11
N GLY A 910 -10.92 -23.20 48.24
CA GLY A 910 -9.71 -22.65 47.65
C GLY A 910 -8.98 -23.60 46.71
N LYS A 911 -9.63 -24.67 46.25
CA LYS A 911 -9.07 -25.63 45.27
C LYS A 911 -8.99 -25.00 43.88
N LEU A 912 -9.93 -24.14 43.53
CA LEU A 912 -9.97 -23.42 42.26
C LEU A 912 -9.03 -22.19 42.20
N ASN A 913 -8.34 -21.87 43.30
CA ASN A 913 -7.38 -20.76 43.34
C ASN A 913 -6.18 -21.07 42.45
N LEU A 914 -5.49 -20.01 42.02
CA LEU A 914 -4.25 -20.15 41.27
C LEU A 914 -3.10 -20.64 42.17
N HIS A 915 -2.11 -21.28 41.57
CA HIS A 915 -0.90 -21.72 42.28
C HIS A 915 -0.12 -20.52 42.87
N LYS A 916 0.48 -20.70 44.06
CA LYS A 916 1.16 -19.60 44.78
C LYS A 916 2.32 -18.99 44.00
N GLU A 917 3.07 -19.81 43.26
CA GLU A 917 4.18 -19.32 42.41
C GLU A 917 3.69 -18.41 41.28
N VAL A 918 2.54 -18.72 40.67
CA VAL A 918 1.92 -17.87 39.63
C VAL A 918 1.62 -16.48 40.19
N LEU A 919 1.04 -16.42 41.39
CA LEU A 919 0.75 -15.14 42.06
C LEU A 919 2.05 -14.38 42.42
N SER A 920 3.08 -15.08 42.90
CA SER A 920 4.37 -14.48 43.19
C SER A 920 5.03 -13.88 41.93
N VAL A 921 4.99 -14.60 40.81
CA VAL A 921 5.48 -14.11 39.52
C VAL A 921 4.68 -12.89 39.06
N ALA A 922 3.35 -12.94 39.14
CA ALA A 922 2.49 -11.82 38.76
C ALA A 922 2.78 -10.56 39.59
N MET A 923 2.95 -10.68 40.90
CA MET A 923 3.31 -9.55 41.77
C MET A 923 4.72 -9.00 41.47
N GLY A 924 5.68 -9.87 41.18
CA GLY A 924 7.04 -9.45 40.80
C GLY A 924 7.06 -8.70 39.46
N LEU A 925 6.32 -9.19 38.47
CA LEU A 925 6.19 -8.52 37.17
C LEU A 925 5.45 -7.18 37.27
N ASP A 926 4.45 -7.08 38.16
CA ASP A 926 3.71 -5.85 38.40
C ASP A 926 4.59 -4.73 38.98
N ASP A 927 5.46 -5.07 39.94
CA ASP A 927 6.45 -4.14 40.51
C ASP A 927 7.44 -3.65 39.46
N VAL A 928 7.96 -4.56 38.62
CA VAL A 928 8.87 -4.23 37.52
C VAL A 928 8.19 -3.32 36.49
N ALA A 929 6.97 -3.62 36.07
CA ALA A 929 6.20 -2.79 35.14
C ALA A 929 5.90 -1.41 35.72
N THR A 930 5.53 -1.33 36.99
CA THR A 930 5.26 -0.06 37.68
C THR A 930 6.50 0.81 37.75
N LYS A 931 7.66 0.24 38.05
CA LYS A 931 8.95 0.96 38.02
C LYS A 931 9.26 1.51 36.63
N ALA A 932 9.06 0.72 35.58
CA ALA A 932 9.25 1.16 34.19
C ALA A 932 8.33 2.35 33.84
N LEU A 933 7.06 2.30 34.22
CA LEU A 933 6.08 3.38 33.96
C LEU A 933 6.44 4.67 34.71
N VAL A 934 6.94 4.57 35.95
CA VAL A 934 7.44 5.73 36.71
C VAL A 934 8.66 6.35 36.04
N GLU A 935 9.60 5.53 35.56
CA GLU A 935 10.80 5.98 34.84
C GLU A 935 10.43 6.73 33.55
N ILE A 936 9.50 6.18 32.76
CA ILE A 936 8.98 6.83 31.54
C ILE A 936 8.33 8.18 31.86
N LYS A 937 7.47 8.22 32.88
CA LYS A 937 6.82 9.46 33.31
C LYS A 937 7.82 10.51 33.77
N GLY A 938 8.86 10.09 34.50
CA GLY A 938 9.99 10.95 34.89
C GLY A 938 10.68 11.55 33.69
N ARG A 939 11.02 10.73 32.68
CA ARG A 939 11.70 11.19 31.47
C ARG A 939 10.86 12.18 30.65
N VAL A 940 9.55 11.94 30.50
CA VAL A 940 8.67 12.89 29.80
C VAL A 940 8.64 14.24 30.53
N LYS A 941 8.65 14.22 31.87
CA LYS A 941 8.74 15.44 32.67
C LYS A 941 10.08 16.18 32.45
N GLU A 942 11.20 15.46 32.45
CA GLU A 942 12.53 16.03 32.16
C GLU A 942 12.58 16.68 30.78
N LEU A 943 12.07 16.01 29.74
CA LEU A 943 12.03 16.56 28.38
C LEU A 943 11.16 17.81 28.30
N LYS A 944 10.02 17.83 29.02
CA LYS A 944 9.16 19.00 29.10
C LYS A 944 9.85 20.18 29.78
N GLU A 945 10.57 19.93 30.86
CA GLU A 945 11.35 20.95 31.57
C GLU A 945 12.51 21.47 30.71
N ALA A 946 13.25 20.58 30.03
CA ALA A 946 14.32 20.94 29.11
C ALA A 946 13.81 21.83 27.97
N LEU A 947 12.69 21.45 27.33
CA LEU A 947 12.06 22.27 26.30
C LEU A 947 11.56 23.61 26.87
N GLY A 948 11.16 23.68 28.15
CA GLY A 948 10.75 24.92 28.81
C GLY A 948 11.86 25.96 29.00
N LEU A 949 13.13 25.59 28.85
CA LEU A 949 14.27 26.52 28.96
C LEU A 949 14.34 27.48 27.76
N GLY A 950 15.01 28.63 27.94
CA GLY A 950 15.34 29.55 26.85
C GLY A 950 16.58 29.11 26.04
N GLY A 951 16.89 29.86 24.97
CA GLY A 951 18.09 29.65 24.14
C GLY A 951 18.00 28.45 23.19
N TRP A 952 16.80 28.03 22.80
CA TRP A 952 16.62 26.91 21.87
C TRP A 952 16.99 27.24 20.43
N LEU A 953 16.80 28.48 19.99
CA LEU A 953 17.20 28.92 18.66
C LEU A 953 18.72 28.91 18.53
N ASP A 954 19.43 29.41 19.54
CA ASP A 954 20.89 29.36 19.61
C ASP A 954 21.39 27.90 19.58
N ARG A 955 20.79 27.01 20.39
CA ARG A 955 21.12 25.57 20.36
C ARG A 955 20.86 24.93 19.00
N MET A 956 19.74 25.26 18.36
CA MET A 956 19.43 24.75 17.02
C MET A 956 20.45 25.24 15.99
N ALA A 957 20.88 26.50 16.08
CA ALA A 957 21.93 27.05 15.25
C ALA A 957 23.28 26.35 15.50
N ASP A 958 23.68 26.16 16.77
CA ASP A 958 24.90 25.48 17.18
C ASP A 958 24.93 24.01 16.72
N TRP A 959 23.79 23.31 16.78
CA TRP A 959 23.68 21.94 16.25
C TRP A 959 23.77 21.89 14.74
N THR A 960 23.29 22.93 14.04
CA THR A 960 23.20 22.97 12.58
C THR A 960 24.49 23.47 11.94
N PHE A 961 25.20 24.41 12.55
CA PHE A 961 26.34 25.09 11.96
C PHE A 961 27.58 24.97 12.83
N LYS A 962 28.64 24.36 12.29
CA LYS A 962 29.93 24.24 12.96
C LYS A 962 30.81 25.44 12.65
N GLU A 963 31.36 26.07 13.69
CA GLU A 963 32.32 27.17 13.54
C GLU A 963 33.57 26.69 12.78
N GLY A 964 34.05 27.50 11.82
CA GLY A 964 35.24 27.21 11.03
C GLY A 964 35.06 26.15 9.93
N ASP A 965 33.83 25.63 9.74
CA ASP A 965 33.50 24.74 8.63
C ASP A 965 32.91 25.53 7.46
N GLY A 966 33.70 25.71 6.39
CA GLY A 966 33.30 26.52 5.24
C GLY A 966 32.03 26.04 4.53
N LEU A 967 31.69 24.75 4.63
CA LEU A 967 30.41 24.26 4.11
C LEU A 967 29.23 24.72 4.98
N SER A 968 29.37 24.74 6.30
CA SER A 968 28.36 25.29 7.22
C SER A 968 28.10 26.77 6.95
N GLU A 969 29.16 27.55 6.76
CA GLU A 969 29.06 28.97 6.42
C GLU A 969 28.28 29.19 5.12
N LEU A 970 28.60 28.43 4.07
CA LEU A 970 27.91 28.52 2.79
C LEU A 970 26.42 28.16 2.90
N VAL A 971 26.07 27.10 3.65
CA VAL A 971 24.65 26.75 3.89
C VAL A 971 23.94 27.89 4.62
N ARG A 972 24.60 28.48 5.64
CA ARG A 972 24.05 29.59 6.44
C ARG A 972 23.76 30.81 5.56
N GLU A 973 24.67 31.16 4.66
CA GLU A 973 24.47 32.25 3.69
C GLU A 973 23.35 31.97 2.68
N VAL A 974 23.22 30.73 2.18
CA VAL A 974 22.16 30.34 1.22
C VAL A 974 20.77 30.41 1.84
N VAL A 975 20.66 29.94 3.08
CA VAL A 975 19.37 29.84 3.78
C VAL A 975 18.94 31.20 4.32
N GLY A 976 19.86 31.95 4.93
CA GLY A 976 19.57 33.21 5.64
C GLY A 976 19.28 32.99 7.13
N GLU A 977 19.73 33.93 7.98
CA GLU A 977 19.54 33.84 9.45
C GLU A 977 18.06 33.80 9.84
N ALA A 978 17.22 34.61 9.19
CA ALA A 978 15.80 34.71 9.53
C ALA A 978 15.07 33.37 9.26
N GLU A 979 15.39 32.73 8.14
CA GLU A 979 14.84 31.44 7.75
C GLU A 979 15.34 30.31 8.64
N VAL A 980 16.61 30.36 9.09
CA VAL A 980 17.16 29.42 10.09
C VAL A 980 16.40 29.55 11.41
N GLU A 981 16.18 30.78 11.90
CA GLU A 981 15.44 31.04 13.14
C GLU A 981 13.98 30.59 13.05
N GLU A 982 13.29 30.91 11.95
CA GLU A 982 11.91 30.50 11.71
C GLU A 982 11.79 28.97 11.66
N TRP A 983 12.65 28.31 10.88
CA TRP A 983 12.68 26.85 10.82
C TRP A 983 12.98 26.23 12.19
N GLY A 984 14.00 26.72 12.89
CA GLY A 984 14.37 26.25 14.23
C GLY A 984 13.21 26.41 15.22
N SER A 985 12.49 27.53 15.15
CA SER A 985 11.29 27.78 15.95
C SER A 985 10.20 26.73 15.69
N THR A 986 9.87 26.47 14.42
CA THR A 986 8.83 25.47 14.07
C THR A 986 9.20 24.04 14.50
N VAL A 987 10.47 23.65 14.41
CA VAL A 987 10.98 22.35 14.88
C VAL A 987 10.81 22.24 16.40
N VAL A 988 11.23 23.26 17.15
CA VAL A 988 11.14 23.28 18.61
C VAL A 988 9.69 23.26 19.08
N GLU A 989 8.80 24.02 18.44
CA GLU A 989 7.37 23.97 18.73
C GLU A 989 6.77 22.60 18.44
N SER A 990 7.19 21.92 17.37
CA SER A 990 6.75 20.56 17.09
C SER A 990 7.17 19.57 18.18
N TRP A 991 8.40 19.67 18.70
CA TRP A 991 8.83 18.89 19.86
C TRP A 991 8.04 19.21 21.12
N ARG A 992 7.73 20.49 21.39
CA ARG A 992 6.88 20.88 22.53
C ARG A 992 5.51 20.24 22.45
N GLU A 993 4.88 20.27 21.28
CA GLU A 993 3.58 19.64 21.05
C GLU A 993 3.63 18.12 21.24
N GLY A 994 4.67 17.46 20.70
CA GLY A 994 4.88 16.02 20.85
C GLY A 994 5.05 15.61 22.31
N VAL A 995 5.96 16.27 23.04
CA VAL A 995 6.22 16.00 24.47
C VAL A 995 5.01 16.33 25.34
N LYS A 996 4.28 17.41 25.03
CA LYS A 996 3.01 17.74 25.69
C LYS A 996 1.99 16.63 25.47
N GLY A 997 1.87 16.12 24.25
CA GLY A 997 1.00 14.99 23.91
C GLY A 997 1.35 13.73 24.70
N LEU A 998 2.64 13.38 24.77
CA LEU A 998 3.14 12.26 25.58
C LEU A 998 2.87 12.44 27.08
N GLY A 999 2.95 13.67 27.59
CA GLY A 999 2.64 13.99 28.99
C GLY A 999 1.17 13.80 29.38
N LEU A 1000 0.27 13.70 28.40
CA LEU A 1000 -1.17 13.45 28.60
C LEU A 1000 -1.55 11.96 28.48
N VAL A 1001 -0.63 11.12 28.01
CA VAL A 1001 -0.83 9.68 27.86
C VAL A 1001 -0.97 9.02 29.23
N LYS A 1002 -1.87 8.04 29.34
CA LYS A 1002 -2.12 7.28 30.58
C LYS A 1002 -0.95 6.36 30.92
N MET A 1003 -0.51 6.38 32.16
CA MET A 1003 0.52 5.47 32.67
C MET A 1003 -0.09 4.33 33.52
N GLU A 1004 -1.41 4.34 33.71
CA GLU A 1004 -2.19 3.37 34.50
C GLU A 1004 -3.57 3.17 33.89
#